data_AF-A0A9J7DR82-F1
#
_entry.id   AF-A0A9J7DR82-F1
#
_cell.length_a   1.000
_cell.length_b   1.000
_cell.length_c   1.000
_cell.angle_alpha   90.00
_cell.angle_beta   90.00
_cell.angle_gamma   90.00
#
_symmetry.space_group_name_H-M   'P 1'
#
loop_
_entity.id
_entity.type
_entity.pdbx_description
1 polymer ?
#
loop_
_entity_poly.entity_id
_entity_poly.type
_entity_poly.pdbx_seq_one_letter_code
_entity_poly.pdbx_strand_id
1 'polypeptide(L)'
;MPNSIIVAGGLVTAVAPVVIRGGGIWVGWPGIHLDDPNEKIPGSNPNDKTPTAGLLSEKIVPIHADPKLFDSYYNGCCNGTFWPLFHSMPDRATFIADHWKAYIKCNEEFAEKTVHALHLLKQQKGKNGNSPPIVWVHDYHLMLAANWIRQRAEEDEIKCKLAFFLHIPFPPWDIFRLFPWSDEVLQGILGCDMVGFHITDYCLNFIDCCQRNLGCRVDRKNLLVELGGRTICVRPLPIGVPFDRFVQLAQNAKPVLSTNQQVILGVDRLDYTKGLVHRLKAFERLLEKYPEHIEKVMLLQISVPSRTDVKEYQDLKEEMDQLVGRINGRFTTPNWSPIRYIYGCVGQDELAAFYRDAAVALVTPLRDGMNLVAKEFVACQINKPPGVLIVSPFAGAGEMMHEALICNPYELDDAAEVIHRALIMPEDERTVRMNHLRRREQLNDVDSWMKAFLKAMDSLEEEADDIGATSMQPVTIDDFDEYLSKYIGYTQKLALLLDYDGTLAPIAPHPDLATLPLETKHTLQRLSNMSDVYIAIISGRNVDNVKNMVGIEGITYAGNHGLEILHPDGSKFVHPMPMELQDAVVDLLKALQEQVCKDGAWVENKGALLTFHYRETPVAKRAALAEQARKLITEAGFTPAPAHCALEARPPVEWDKGRASIYILRTAFGLDWSERIRIIYAGDDVTDEDAMLALKGMAATFRIASSHITKTSAERRLSSTDSVLAMLKWVERHFSRRKPRANSLTYKNARKARDTIQMHMSYQMPAKTSPRHTPPLTPDKTSSGSESS
;
A
#
# COMPACT_ATOMS: atom_id res chain seq x y z
N MET A 1 -4.10 3.20 45.08
CA MET A 1 -4.24 2.90 43.64
C MET A 1 -3.73 1.49 43.43
N PRO A 2 -4.49 0.57 42.82
CA PRO A 2 -3.96 -0.75 42.54
C PRO A 2 -2.87 -0.59 41.47
N ASN A 3 -1.70 -1.18 41.73
CA ASN A 3 -0.60 -1.24 40.78
C ASN A 3 -1.14 -1.68 39.42
N SER A 4 -1.19 -0.75 38.46
CA SER A 4 -1.48 -1.06 37.07
C SER A 4 -0.33 -1.93 36.57
N ILE A 5 -0.52 -3.24 36.60
CA ILE A 5 0.35 -4.16 35.89
C ILE A 5 0.14 -3.84 34.41
N ILE A 6 1.01 -2.99 33.87
CA ILE A 6 1.12 -2.75 32.43
C ILE A 6 1.63 -4.05 31.85
N VAL A 7 0.71 -4.87 31.33
CA VAL A 7 1.06 -6.12 30.67
C VAL A 7 1.82 -5.76 29.40
N ALA A 8 3.09 -6.14 29.34
CA ALA A 8 3.90 -5.97 28.12
C ALA A 8 3.18 -6.68 26.96
N GLY A 9 2.84 -5.93 25.90
CA GLY A 9 2.24 -6.49 24.70
C GLY A 9 3.16 -7.52 24.03
N GLY A 10 2.59 -8.43 23.24
CA GLY A 10 3.34 -9.44 22.50
C GLY A 10 4.45 -8.86 21.62
N LEU A 11 4.22 -7.65 21.05
CA LEU A 11 5.20 -6.91 20.27
C LEU A 11 6.45 -6.54 21.08
N VAL A 12 6.26 -5.92 22.24
CA VAL A 12 7.36 -5.42 23.08
C VAL A 12 8.22 -6.60 23.56
N THR A 13 7.56 -7.70 23.93
CA THR A 13 8.23 -8.95 24.34
C THR A 13 9.08 -9.56 23.22
N ALA A 14 8.66 -9.40 21.96
CA ALA A 14 9.39 -9.92 20.79
C ALA A 14 10.54 -9.00 20.33
N VAL A 15 10.34 -7.69 20.34
CA VAL A 15 11.26 -6.72 19.71
C VAL A 15 12.29 -6.16 20.69
N ALA A 16 11.95 -6.00 21.98
CA ALA A 16 12.87 -5.40 22.96
C ALA A 16 14.23 -6.12 23.05
N PRO A 17 14.32 -7.47 23.04
CA PRO A 17 15.60 -8.17 23.02
C PRO A 17 16.50 -7.81 21.84
N VAL A 18 15.94 -7.40 20.71
CA VAL A 18 16.68 -6.98 19.51
C VAL A 18 17.35 -5.64 19.76
N VAL A 19 16.61 -4.67 20.27
CA VAL A 19 17.13 -3.33 20.61
C VAL A 19 18.21 -3.43 21.68
N ILE A 20 18.01 -4.30 22.67
CA ILE A 20 18.96 -4.53 23.76
C ILE A 20 20.27 -5.14 23.21
N ARG A 21 20.18 -6.27 22.48
CA ARG A 21 21.35 -6.98 21.92
C ARG A 21 22.08 -6.16 20.85
N GLY A 22 21.33 -5.44 20.02
CA GLY A 22 21.86 -4.63 18.92
C GLY A 22 22.39 -3.26 19.33
N GLY A 23 22.25 -2.87 20.61
CA GLY A 23 22.60 -1.51 21.06
C GLY A 23 21.79 -0.43 20.36
N GLY A 24 20.56 -0.73 19.97
CA GLY A 24 19.67 0.17 19.25
C GLY A 24 18.98 1.20 20.15
N ILE A 25 18.17 2.05 19.52
CA ILE A 25 17.30 3.03 20.18
C ILE A 25 15.85 2.65 19.92
N TRP A 26 15.01 2.73 20.95
CA TRP A 26 13.56 2.53 20.87
C TRP A 26 12.86 3.88 20.81
N VAL A 27 12.11 4.16 19.75
CA VAL A 27 11.27 5.35 19.63
C VAL A 27 9.82 4.94 19.89
N GLY A 28 9.14 5.56 20.86
CA GLY A 28 7.79 5.13 21.23
C GLY A 28 7.07 6.05 22.19
N TRP A 29 5.75 5.86 22.28
CA TRP A 29 4.93 6.52 23.30
C TRP A 29 5.06 5.78 24.65
N PRO A 30 5.30 6.47 25.77
CA PRO A 30 5.53 5.84 27.08
C PRO A 30 4.28 5.25 27.75
N GLY A 31 3.09 5.40 27.17
CA GLY A 31 1.84 4.89 27.77
C GLY A 31 1.20 5.83 28.80
N ILE A 32 1.86 6.94 29.13
CA ILE A 32 1.41 7.94 30.09
C ILE A 32 1.52 9.34 29.49
N HIS A 33 0.62 10.23 29.89
CA HIS A 33 0.74 11.66 29.62
C HIS A 33 1.56 12.28 30.74
N LEU A 34 2.74 12.79 30.39
CA LEU A 34 3.63 13.49 31.31
C LEU A 34 3.30 14.98 31.31
N ASP A 35 3.22 15.59 32.50
CA ASP A 35 3.01 17.04 32.63
C ASP A 35 4.24 17.84 32.18
N ASP A 36 5.45 17.29 32.39
CA ASP A 36 6.72 17.81 31.85
C ASP A 36 7.28 16.84 30.78
N PRO A 37 7.39 17.25 29.50
CA PRO A 37 8.00 16.45 28.43
C PRO A 37 9.47 16.07 28.68
N ASN A 38 10.17 16.75 29.58
CA ASN A 38 11.57 16.43 29.93
C ASN A 38 11.69 15.47 31.12
N GLU A 39 10.57 15.06 31.71
CA GLU A 39 10.59 14.10 32.81
C GLU A 39 11.14 12.76 32.33
N LYS A 40 12.13 12.22 33.07
CA LYS A 40 12.76 10.95 32.71
C LYS A 40 11.78 9.81 32.94
N ILE A 41 11.60 8.98 31.91
CA ILE A 41 10.84 7.73 32.03
C ILE A 41 11.51 6.85 33.10
N PRO A 42 10.75 6.36 34.11
CA PRO A 42 11.27 5.46 35.12
C PRO A 42 11.93 4.23 34.49
N GLY A 43 13.13 3.87 34.94
CA GLY A 43 13.78 2.64 34.51
C GLY A 43 13.00 1.38 34.92
N SER A 44 13.29 0.26 34.26
CA SER A 44 12.80 -1.05 34.66
C SER A 44 13.18 -1.36 36.11
N ASN A 45 12.33 -2.10 36.82
CA ASN A 45 12.63 -2.55 38.18
C ASN A 45 13.93 -3.41 38.15
N PRO A 46 14.89 -3.24 39.06
CA PRO A 46 16.11 -4.06 39.10
C PRO A 46 15.86 -5.57 39.21
N ASN A 47 14.69 -5.97 39.72
CA ASN A 47 14.26 -7.37 39.81
C ASN A 47 13.41 -7.83 38.62
N ASP A 48 13.25 -7.00 37.59
CA ASP A 48 12.52 -7.35 36.38
C ASP A 48 13.28 -8.45 35.61
N LYS A 49 12.60 -9.58 35.36
CA LYS A 49 13.13 -10.72 34.59
C LYS A 49 12.44 -10.86 33.23
N THR A 50 11.62 -9.88 32.84
CA THR A 50 10.95 -9.88 31.55
C THR A 50 11.95 -9.58 30.42
N PRO A 51 11.62 -9.91 29.16
CA PRO A 51 12.48 -9.61 28.02
C PRO A 51 12.76 -8.11 27.80
N THR A 52 12.01 -7.23 28.47
CA THR A 52 12.19 -5.78 28.44
C THR A 52 13.16 -5.24 29.50
N ALA A 53 13.57 -6.05 30.47
CA ALA A 53 14.34 -5.60 31.63
C ALA A 53 15.65 -4.86 31.26
N GLY A 54 16.28 -5.20 30.14
CA GLY A 54 17.51 -4.57 29.65
C GLY A 54 17.31 -3.31 28.78
N LEU A 55 16.08 -2.88 28.52
CA LEU A 55 15.80 -1.67 27.74
C LEU A 55 15.93 -0.42 28.63
N LEU A 56 17.15 0.13 28.68
CA LEU A 56 17.49 1.27 29.53
C LEU A 56 16.79 2.56 29.06
N SER A 57 16.39 3.44 29.99
CA SER A 57 15.74 4.72 29.67
C SER A 57 16.54 5.61 28.72
N GLU A 58 17.88 5.53 28.76
CA GLU A 58 18.78 6.26 27.84
C GLU A 58 18.72 5.78 26.38
N LYS A 59 18.19 4.59 26.15
CA LYS A 59 17.95 4.01 24.81
C LYS A 59 16.53 4.26 24.31
N ILE A 60 15.72 5.04 25.04
CA ILE A 60 14.34 5.34 24.69
C ILE A 60 14.24 6.80 24.28
N VAL A 61 13.69 7.06 23.10
CA VAL A 61 13.29 8.40 22.65
C VAL A 61 11.77 8.47 22.75
N PRO A 62 11.22 9.17 23.75
CA PRO A 62 9.77 9.26 23.93
C PRO A 62 9.11 10.15 22.89
N ILE A 63 7.91 9.75 22.47
CA ILE A 63 6.95 10.61 21.79
C ILE A 63 5.96 11.16 22.82
N HIS A 64 5.82 12.49 22.86
CA HIS A 64 4.80 13.14 23.67
C HIS A 64 3.66 13.57 22.76
N ALA A 65 2.49 12.97 22.96
CA ALA A 65 1.27 13.37 22.28
C ALA A 65 0.33 14.04 23.29
N ASP A 66 -0.15 15.23 22.95
CA ASP A 66 -1.24 15.89 23.67
C ASP A 66 -2.45 14.94 23.78
N PRO A 67 -3.16 14.88 24.91
CA PRO A 67 -4.29 13.96 25.09
C PRO A 67 -5.36 14.03 24.00
N LYS A 68 -5.69 15.22 23.48
CA LYS A 68 -6.71 15.36 22.42
C LYS A 68 -6.20 14.84 21.09
N LEU A 69 -4.93 15.12 20.79
CA LEU A 69 -4.27 14.59 19.60
C LEU A 69 -4.19 13.06 19.67
N PHE A 70 -3.77 12.52 20.82
CA PHE A 70 -3.67 11.10 21.06
C PHE A 70 -5.02 10.39 20.91
N ASP A 71 -6.09 10.95 21.47
CA ASP A 71 -7.43 10.37 21.34
C ASP A 71 -7.88 10.30 19.86
N SER A 72 -7.75 11.42 19.12
CA SER A 72 -8.10 11.47 17.69
C SER A 72 -7.24 10.53 16.83
N TYR A 73 -5.97 10.37 17.19
CA TYR A 73 -5.03 9.48 16.50
C TYR A 73 -5.26 8.00 16.84
N TYR A 74 -5.19 7.64 18.11
CA TYR A 74 -5.18 6.26 18.59
C TYR A 74 -6.58 5.67 18.68
N ASN A 75 -7.49 6.33 19.40
CA ASN A 75 -8.88 5.85 19.51
C ASN A 75 -9.67 6.14 18.23
N GLY A 76 -9.45 7.31 17.63
CA GLY A 76 -10.08 7.72 16.36
C GLY A 76 -9.56 6.94 15.15
N CYS A 77 -8.43 7.34 14.58
CA CYS A 77 -7.98 6.78 13.31
C CYS A 77 -7.47 5.32 13.44
N CYS A 78 -6.57 5.03 14.39
CA CYS A 78 -5.98 3.70 14.53
C CYS A 78 -7.04 2.65 14.87
N ASN A 79 -7.83 2.88 15.92
CA ASN A 79 -8.77 1.88 16.44
C ASN A 79 -10.20 2.01 15.90
N GLY A 80 -10.64 3.22 15.53
CA GLY A 80 -11.94 3.46 14.92
C GLY A 80 -11.97 3.30 13.39
N THR A 81 -10.82 3.40 12.72
CA THR A 81 -10.72 3.21 11.26
C THR A 81 -9.92 1.97 10.89
N PHE A 82 -8.63 1.93 11.19
CA PHE A 82 -7.74 0.88 10.66
C PHE A 82 -8.01 -0.48 11.27
N TRP A 83 -8.18 -0.57 12.59
CA TRP A 83 -8.46 -1.84 13.26
C TRP A 83 -9.66 -2.59 12.66
N PRO A 84 -10.89 -2.03 12.61
CA PRO A 84 -12.03 -2.73 12.01
C PRO A 84 -11.83 -3.00 10.51
N LEU A 85 -11.31 -2.02 9.75
CA LEU A 85 -11.15 -2.15 8.31
C LEU A 85 -10.18 -3.28 7.94
N PHE A 86 -9.02 -3.36 8.61
CA PHE A 86 -7.99 -4.36 8.34
C PHE A 86 -8.43 -5.75 8.81
N HIS A 87 -9.30 -5.83 9.82
CA HIS A 87 -9.95 -7.08 10.23
C HIS A 87 -11.19 -7.44 9.41
N SER A 88 -11.40 -6.82 8.24
CA SER A 88 -12.50 -7.10 7.30
C SER A 88 -13.89 -6.86 7.89
N MET A 89 -14.03 -5.85 8.76
CA MET A 89 -15.29 -5.42 9.38
C MET A 89 -15.60 -3.95 9.03
N PRO A 90 -15.88 -3.64 7.74
CA PRO A 90 -16.08 -2.26 7.30
C PRO A 90 -17.32 -1.59 7.90
N ASP A 91 -18.30 -2.38 8.35
CA ASP A 91 -19.50 -1.93 9.08
C ASP A 91 -19.16 -1.22 10.40
N ARG A 92 -17.98 -1.48 10.96
CA ARG A 92 -17.47 -0.88 12.21
C ARG A 92 -16.46 0.24 11.98
N ALA A 93 -16.05 0.49 10.73
CA ALA A 93 -15.04 1.49 10.42
C ALA A 93 -15.66 2.89 10.29
N THR A 94 -15.04 3.88 10.92
CA THR A 94 -15.43 5.29 10.83
C THR A 94 -14.40 6.08 10.04
N PHE A 95 -14.84 6.96 9.13
CA PHE A 95 -13.95 7.80 8.31
C PHE A 95 -14.15 9.27 8.67
N ILE A 96 -13.23 9.83 9.44
CA ILE A 96 -13.30 11.22 9.92
C ILE A 96 -12.00 11.94 9.53
N ALA A 97 -12.13 13.05 8.78
CA ALA A 97 -10.99 13.79 8.25
C ALA A 97 -10.08 14.38 9.35
N ASP A 98 -10.65 14.80 10.48
CA ASP A 98 -9.84 15.33 11.58
C ASP A 98 -9.05 14.24 12.32
N HIS A 99 -9.60 13.02 12.42
CA HIS A 99 -8.83 11.86 12.90
C HIS A 99 -7.68 11.53 11.94
N TRP A 100 -7.91 11.64 10.62
CA TRP A 100 -6.85 11.46 9.64
C TRP A 100 -5.74 12.50 9.76
N LYS A 101 -6.08 13.79 9.93
CA LYS A 101 -5.09 14.86 10.19
C LYS A 101 -4.29 14.60 11.46
N ALA A 102 -4.95 14.13 12.53
CA ALA A 102 -4.26 13.72 13.76
C ALA A 102 -3.28 12.57 13.50
N TYR A 103 -3.67 11.59 12.69
CA TYR A 103 -2.83 10.46 12.31
C TYR A 103 -1.58 10.86 11.51
N ILE A 104 -1.74 11.75 10.53
CA ILE A 104 -0.64 12.40 9.81
C ILE A 104 0.30 13.07 10.81
N LYS A 105 -0.21 13.98 11.65
CA LYS A 105 0.60 14.76 12.59
C LYS A 105 1.38 13.88 13.57
N CYS A 106 0.76 12.83 14.11
CA CYS A 106 1.47 11.89 14.98
C CYS A 106 2.57 11.13 14.24
N ASN A 107 2.30 10.62 13.03
CA ASN A 107 3.32 9.92 12.24
C ASN A 107 4.51 10.85 11.89
N GLU A 108 4.26 12.15 11.70
CA GLU A 108 5.30 13.15 11.43
C GLU A 108 6.22 13.35 12.65
N GLU A 109 5.63 13.48 13.84
CA GLU A 109 6.36 13.55 15.12
C GLU A 109 7.21 12.29 15.35
N PHE A 110 6.64 11.11 15.10
CA PHE A 110 7.39 9.84 15.16
C PHE A 110 8.57 9.83 14.19
N ALA A 111 8.39 10.38 12.98
CA ALA A 111 9.47 10.53 12.02
C ALA A 111 10.56 11.50 12.50
N GLU A 112 10.20 12.65 13.09
CA GLU A 112 11.17 13.62 13.65
C GLU A 112 12.05 12.98 14.71
N LYS A 113 11.43 12.28 15.66
CA LYS A 113 12.14 11.64 16.76
C LYS A 113 12.98 10.46 16.31
N THR A 114 12.55 9.78 15.23
CA THR A 114 13.37 8.73 14.60
C THR A 114 14.60 9.31 13.90
N VAL A 115 14.47 10.42 13.19
CA VAL A 115 15.63 11.12 12.58
C VAL A 115 16.57 11.65 13.67
N HIS A 116 16.03 12.18 14.77
CA HIS A 116 16.84 12.55 15.93
C HIS A 116 17.61 11.34 16.50
N ALA A 117 16.97 10.18 16.64
CA ALA A 117 17.64 8.94 17.07
C ALA A 117 18.75 8.52 16.10
N LEU A 118 18.56 8.69 14.78
CA LEU A 118 19.60 8.43 13.78
C LEU A 118 20.81 9.36 13.95
N HIS A 119 20.58 10.65 14.25
CA HIS A 119 21.66 11.60 14.57
C HIS A 119 22.45 11.16 15.81
N LEU A 120 21.76 10.72 16.87
CA LEU A 120 22.42 10.20 18.08
C LEU A 120 23.29 8.97 17.76
N LEU A 121 22.78 8.03 16.96
CA LEU A 121 23.55 6.85 16.54
C LEU A 121 24.79 7.22 15.70
N LYS A 122 24.66 8.20 14.80
CA LYS A 122 25.77 8.73 13.98
C LYS A 122 26.87 9.34 14.86
N GLN A 123 26.49 10.04 15.93
CA GLN A 123 27.44 10.61 16.90
C GLN A 123 28.14 9.55 17.74
N GLN A 124 27.42 8.50 18.17
CA GLN A 124 27.97 7.43 19.01
C GLN A 124 28.92 6.48 18.27
N LYS A 125 28.67 6.18 16.99
CA LYS A 125 29.41 5.13 16.28
C LYS A 125 30.82 5.49 15.79
N GLY A 126 31.21 6.78 15.75
CA GLY A 126 32.50 7.19 15.17
C GLY A 126 32.71 6.64 13.73
N LYS A 127 33.88 6.87 13.13
CA LYS A 127 34.18 6.49 11.73
C LYS A 127 34.24 4.97 11.44
N ASN A 128 33.92 4.08 12.40
CA ASN A 128 34.26 2.65 12.31
C ASN A 128 33.06 1.70 12.11
N GLY A 129 31.82 2.18 11.96
CA GLY A 129 30.68 1.36 11.58
C GLY A 129 30.40 1.44 10.08
N ASN A 130 30.84 0.46 9.29
CA ASN A 130 30.73 0.51 7.81
C ASN A 130 29.30 0.24 7.28
N SER A 131 28.36 -0.17 8.14
CA SER A 131 26.99 -0.56 7.74
C SER A 131 25.94 0.48 8.17
N PRO A 132 25.00 0.84 7.27
CA PRO A 132 23.95 1.80 7.59
C PRO A 132 23.01 1.27 8.70
N PRO A 133 22.52 2.13 9.62
CA PRO A 133 21.51 1.75 10.60
C PRO A 133 20.21 1.26 9.93
N ILE A 134 19.55 0.32 10.58
CA ILE A 134 18.22 -0.18 10.19
C ILE A 134 17.18 0.53 11.04
N VAL A 135 16.22 1.18 10.40
CA VAL A 135 15.02 1.72 11.04
C VAL A 135 13.89 0.73 10.79
N TRP A 136 13.41 0.12 11.88
CA TRP A 136 12.34 -0.86 11.81
C TRP A 136 11.05 -0.28 12.40
N VAL A 137 10.12 0.07 11.52
CA VAL A 137 8.81 0.62 11.85
C VAL A 137 7.82 -0.52 12.07
N HIS A 138 7.06 -0.44 13.16
CA HIS A 138 6.12 -1.49 13.55
C HIS A 138 4.68 -0.99 13.56
N ASP A 139 3.85 -1.77 12.86
CA ASP A 139 2.39 -1.83 12.95
C ASP A 139 1.59 -0.66 12.35
N TYR A 140 0.28 -0.88 12.27
CA TYR A 140 -0.70 -0.02 11.58
C TYR A 140 -0.80 1.41 12.11
N HIS A 141 -0.20 1.71 13.25
CA HIS A 141 -0.17 3.06 13.83
C HIS A 141 0.80 3.98 13.06
N LEU A 142 1.83 3.40 12.42
CA LEU A 142 2.99 4.13 11.89
C LEU A 142 3.15 3.98 10.37
N MET A 143 2.07 3.76 9.63
CA MET A 143 2.12 3.47 8.20
C MET A 143 2.61 4.63 7.32
N LEU A 144 2.67 5.87 7.84
CA LEU A 144 3.16 7.03 7.08
C LEU A 144 4.59 7.44 7.45
N ALA A 145 5.06 7.05 8.65
CA ALA A 145 6.31 7.55 9.21
C ALA A 145 7.52 7.31 8.29
N ALA A 146 7.58 6.16 7.60
CA ALA A 146 8.71 5.78 6.76
C ALA A 146 9.01 6.78 5.64
N ASN A 147 7.98 7.38 5.03
CA ASN A 147 8.20 8.37 3.97
C ASN A 147 8.87 9.64 4.49
N TRP A 148 8.40 10.19 5.62
CA TRP A 148 9.03 11.36 6.23
C TRP A 148 10.42 11.08 6.80
N ILE A 149 10.63 9.89 7.36
CA ILE A 149 11.97 9.46 7.81
C ILE A 149 12.92 9.45 6.61
N ARG A 150 12.51 8.86 5.49
CA ARG A 150 13.34 8.81 4.28
C ARG A 150 13.66 10.20 3.75
N GLN A 151 12.63 11.04 3.59
CA GLN A 151 12.80 12.40 3.08
C GLN A 151 13.82 13.19 3.91
N ARG A 152 13.64 13.22 5.23
CA ARG A 152 14.55 13.95 6.13
C ARG A 152 15.94 13.32 6.20
N ALA A 153 16.03 11.99 6.14
CA ALA A 153 17.32 11.31 6.09
C ALA A 153 18.08 11.63 4.79
N GLU A 154 17.40 11.75 3.65
CA GLU A 154 18.01 12.18 2.38
C GLU A 154 18.44 13.65 2.42
N GLU A 155 17.61 14.54 2.97
CA GLU A 155 17.94 15.97 3.19
C GLU A 155 19.17 16.16 4.09
N ASP A 156 19.30 15.34 5.14
CA ASP A 156 20.42 15.37 6.09
C ASP A 156 21.63 14.49 5.67
N GLU A 157 21.59 13.89 4.47
CA GLU A 157 22.60 12.96 3.94
C GLU A 157 22.94 11.79 4.90
N ILE A 158 21.91 11.23 5.55
CA ILE A 158 22.00 10.07 6.45
C ILE A 158 21.64 8.80 5.68
N LYS A 159 22.61 7.91 5.49
CA LYS A 159 22.35 6.56 4.96
C LYS A 159 21.65 5.72 6.02
N CYS A 160 20.47 5.18 5.72
CA CYS A 160 19.76 4.20 6.55
C CYS A 160 19.03 3.19 5.66
N LYS A 161 18.71 2.01 6.21
CA LYS A 161 17.76 1.06 5.61
C LYS A 161 16.43 1.15 6.36
N LEU A 162 15.31 1.23 5.65
CA LEU A 162 13.97 1.36 6.23
C LEU A 162 13.18 0.06 6.04
N ALA A 163 12.56 -0.42 7.10
CA ALA A 163 11.74 -1.61 7.06
C ALA A 163 10.44 -1.41 7.82
N PHE A 164 9.34 -1.95 7.31
CA PHE A 164 8.03 -1.92 7.97
C PHE A 164 7.57 -3.35 8.25
N PHE A 165 6.90 -3.58 9.38
CA PHE A 165 6.24 -4.85 9.65
C PHE A 165 4.82 -4.62 10.20
N LEU A 166 3.81 -5.22 9.55
CA LEU A 166 2.42 -5.15 9.98
C LEU A 166 2.04 -6.39 10.82
N HIS A 167 1.54 -6.17 12.05
CA HIS A 167 1.17 -7.27 12.97
C HIS A 167 -0.30 -7.68 12.87
N ILE A 168 -1.12 -6.81 12.29
CA ILE A 168 -2.52 -7.11 11.99
C ILE A 168 -2.66 -7.63 10.53
N PRO A 169 -3.81 -8.19 10.14
CA PRO A 169 -4.05 -8.59 8.76
C PRO A 169 -3.91 -7.40 7.80
N PHE A 170 -3.51 -7.66 6.56
CA PHE A 170 -3.68 -6.68 5.47
C PHE A 170 -4.92 -7.04 4.64
N PRO A 171 -5.92 -6.14 4.52
CA PRO A 171 -7.19 -6.45 3.88
C PRO A 171 -7.07 -6.53 2.36
N PRO A 172 -7.97 -7.29 1.68
CA PRO A 172 -8.02 -7.32 0.22
C PRO A 172 -8.47 -5.97 -0.35
N TRP A 173 -8.22 -5.75 -1.64
CA TRP A 173 -8.52 -4.48 -2.33
C TRP A 173 -9.96 -3.98 -2.14
N ASP A 174 -10.94 -4.88 -2.19
CA ASP A 174 -12.36 -4.49 -2.11
C ASP A 174 -12.73 -3.86 -0.77
N ILE A 175 -12.01 -4.21 0.30
CA ILE A 175 -12.15 -3.60 1.63
C ILE A 175 -11.24 -2.37 1.74
N PHE A 176 -9.97 -2.48 1.33
CA PHE A 176 -9.01 -1.40 1.49
C PHE A 176 -9.41 -0.12 0.74
N ARG A 177 -10.01 -0.25 -0.45
CA ARG A 177 -10.46 0.89 -1.28
C ARG A 177 -11.59 1.71 -0.66
N LEU A 178 -12.23 1.23 0.40
CA LEU A 178 -13.23 2.00 1.14
C LEU A 178 -12.59 3.20 1.86
N PHE A 179 -11.29 3.12 2.17
CA PHE A 179 -10.58 4.19 2.86
C PHE A 179 -10.24 5.36 1.91
N PRO A 180 -10.67 6.59 2.19
CA PRO A 180 -10.50 7.73 1.28
C PRO A 180 -9.05 8.14 1.02
N TRP A 181 -8.15 7.91 1.98
CA TRP A 181 -6.72 8.28 1.91
C TRP A 181 -5.82 7.04 1.73
N SER A 182 -6.35 6.03 1.03
CA SER A 182 -5.67 4.76 0.78
C SER A 182 -4.38 4.92 -0.06
N ASP A 183 -4.32 5.95 -0.91
CA ASP A 183 -3.13 6.30 -1.69
C ASP A 183 -1.97 6.76 -0.79
N GLU A 184 -2.24 7.60 0.20
CA GLU A 184 -1.26 8.12 1.16
C GLU A 184 -0.69 7.00 2.02
N VAL A 185 -1.54 6.09 2.51
CA VAL A 185 -1.11 4.94 3.33
C VAL A 185 -0.19 4.00 2.57
N LEU A 186 -0.54 3.62 1.33
CA LEU A 186 0.28 2.71 0.54
C LEU A 186 1.64 3.33 0.21
N GLN A 187 1.68 4.61 -0.17
CA GLN A 187 2.93 5.30 -0.45
C GLN A 187 3.77 5.48 0.82
N GLY A 188 3.12 5.72 1.98
CA GLY A 188 3.78 5.74 3.28
C GLY A 188 4.52 4.43 3.60
N ILE A 189 3.85 3.29 3.42
CA ILE A 189 4.45 1.96 3.64
C ILE A 189 5.57 1.68 2.62
N LEU A 190 5.35 2.03 1.34
CA LEU A 190 6.35 1.92 0.28
C LEU A 190 7.51 2.92 0.44
N GLY A 191 7.46 3.79 1.44
CA GLY A 191 8.62 4.54 1.93
C GLY A 191 9.74 3.62 2.45
N CYS A 192 9.45 2.37 2.80
CA CYS A 192 10.46 1.39 3.20
C CYS A 192 11.21 0.76 2.02
N ASP A 193 12.32 0.08 2.32
CA ASP A 193 13.04 -0.82 1.40
C ASP A 193 12.46 -2.25 1.48
N MET A 194 11.93 -2.64 2.65
CA MET A 194 11.24 -3.90 2.87
C MET A 194 9.95 -3.75 3.68
N VAL A 195 8.94 -4.54 3.33
CA VAL A 195 7.64 -4.62 4.00
C VAL A 195 7.38 -6.07 4.39
N GLY A 196 7.23 -6.33 5.69
CA GLY A 196 6.95 -7.65 6.25
C GLY A 196 5.48 -7.81 6.66
N PHE A 197 4.91 -8.97 6.35
CA PHE A 197 3.59 -9.40 6.84
C PHE A 197 3.70 -10.79 7.46
N HIS A 198 2.66 -11.25 8.15
CA HIS A 198 2.67 -12.59 8.75
C HIS A 198 2.61 -13.76 7.76
N ILE A 199 1.80 -13.64 6.71
CA ILE A 199 1.48 -14.73 5.79
C ILE A 199 1.49 -14.22 4.34
N THR A 200 1.55 -15.15 3.38
CA THR A 200 1.65 -14.83 1.95
C THR A 200 0.42 -14.11 1.44
N ASP A 201 -0.78 -14.47 1.91
CA ASP A 201 -2.03 -13.82 1.48
C ASP A 201 -2.05 -12.31 1.78
N TYR A 202 -1.53 -11.90 2.94
CA TYR A 202 -1.40 -10.47 3.28
C TYR A 202 -0.39 -9.75 2.38
N CYS A 203 0.69 -10.43 1.98
CA CYS A 203 1.65 -9.89 1.01
C CYS A 203 0.99 -9.66 -0.35
N LEU A 204 0.23 -10.66 -0.83
CA LEU A 204 -0.48 -10.59 -2.11
C LEU A 204 -1.57 -9.50 -2.10
N ASN A 205 -2.33 -9.38 -1.00
CA ASN A 205 -3.31 -8.31 -0.83
C ASN A 205 -2.65 -6.93 -0.91
N PHE A 206 -1.49 -6.75 -0.25
CA PHE A 206 -0.74 -5.49 -0.31
C PHE A 206 -0.28 -5.16 -1.72
N ILE A 207 0.33 -6.12 -2.42
CA ILE A 207 0.78 -5.96 -3.81
C ILE A 207 -0.41 -5.62 -4.73
N ASP A 208 -1.55 -6.27 -4.55
CA ASP A 208 -2.78 -5.99 -5.31
C ASP A 208 -3.30 -4.57 -5.05
N CYS A 209 -3.29 -4.12 -3.79
CA CYS A 209 -3.64 -2.75 -3.44
C CYS A 209 -2.67 -1.73 -4.07
N CYS A 210 -1.36 -1.98 -4.05
CA CYS A 210 -0.36 -1.13 -4.70
C CYS A 210 -0.58 -1.07 -6.22
N GLN A 211 -0.80 -2.20 -6.87
CA GLN A 211 -1.02 -2.27 -8.31
C GLN A 211 -2.31 -1.56 -8.73
N ARG A 212 -3.42 -1.78 -8.00
CA ARG A 212 -4.75 -1.26 -8.38
C ARG A 212 -4.98 0.19 -7.96
N ASN A 213 -4.45 0.62 -6.83
CA ASN A 213 -4.63 1.99 -6.33
C ASN A 213 -3.58 2.96 -6.87
N LEU A 214 -2.31 2.53 -6.86
CA LEU A 214 -1.18 3.39 -7.26
C LEU A 214 -0.72 3.15 -8.70
N GLY A 215 -1.22 2.11 -9.37
CA GLY A 215 -0.76 1.76 -10.71
C GLY A 215 0.70 1.32 -10.74
N CYS A 216 1.24 0.83 -9.61
CA CYS A 216 2.63 0.37 -9.48
C CYS A 216 2.91 -0.83 -10.40
N ARG A 217 4.15 -0.92 -10.89
CA ARG A 217 4.69 -2.14 -11.48
C ARG A 217 4.99 -3.13 -10.34
N VAL A 218 4.60 -4.39 -10.53
CA VAL A 218 4.71 -5.41 -9.49
C VAL A 218 5.20 -6.73 -10.07
N ASP A 219 6.01 -7.45 -9.31
CA ASP A 219 6.34 -8.85 -9.58
C ASP A 219 5.71 -9.71 -8.48
N ARG A 220 4.56 -10.31 -8.80
CA ARG A 220 3.82 -11.17 -7.86
C ARG A 220 4.59 -12.43 -7.48
N LYS A 221 5.44 -12.95 -8.37
CA LYS A 221 6.18 -14.19 -8.14
C LYS A 221 7.29 -13.99 -7.12
N ASN A 222 8.02 -12.87 -7.24
CA ASN A 222 9.11 -12.52 -6.33
C ASN A 222 8.68 -11.59 -5.18
N LEU A 223 7.39 -11.25 -5.10
CA LEU A 223 6.80 -10.33 -4.12
C LEU A 223 7.52 -8.98 -4.09
N LEU A 224 7.63 -8.34 -5.25
CA LEU A 224 8.27 -7.03 -5.42
C LEU A 224 7.27 -5.98 -5.88
N VAL A 225 7.44 -4.75 -5.39
CA VAL A 225 6.70 -3.57 -5.82
C VAL A 225 7.69 -2.49 -6.21
N GLU A 226 7.46 -1.83 -7.35
CA GLU A 226 8.23 -0.65 -7.72
C GLU A 226 7.43 0.62 -7.45
N LEU A 227 8.08 1.57 -6.76
CA LEU A 227 7.58 2.94 -6.61
C LEU A 227 8.74 3.93 -6.70
N GLY A 228 8.61 4.89 -7.62
CA GLY A 228 9.61 5.96 -7.81
C GLY A 228 11.01 5.44 -8.12
N GLY A 229 11.11 4.35 -8.89
CA GLY A 229 12.38 3.71 -9.30
C GLY A 229 13.03 2.84 -8.23
N ARG A 230 12.47 2.82 -7.01
CA ARG A 230 12.92 1.91 -5.95
C ARG A 230 12.15 0.60 -6.07
N THR A 231 12.86 -0.51 -5.86
CA THR A 231 12.23 -1.81 -5.60
C THR A 231 12.03 -1.97 -4.11
N ILE A 232 10.80 -2.30 -3.71
CA ILE A 232 10.42 -2.62 -2.34
C ILE A 232 10.20 -4.12 -2.26
N CYS A 233 10.91 -4.79 -1.36
CA CYS A 233 10.75 -6.22 -1.11
C CYS A 233 9.59 -6.47 -0.15
N VAL A 234 8.62 -7.29 -0.55
CA VAL A 234 7.51 -7.73 0.32
C VAL A 234 7.76 -9.17 0.75
N ARG A 235 7.68 -9.49 2.05
CA ARG A 235 8.01 -10.82 2.56
C ARG A 235 7.03 -11.34 3.63
N PRO A 236 6.60 -12.62 3.54
CA PRO A 236 5.90 -13.28 4.63
C PRO A 236 6.90 -13.74 5.69
N LEU A 237 6.71 -13.27 6.91
CA LEU A 237 7.60 -13.41 8.05
C LEU A 237 6.70 -13.63 9.30
N PRO A 238 6.25 -14.88 9.53
CA PRO A 238 5.34 -15.21 10.62
C PRO A 238 6.05 -15.05 11.97
N ILE A 239 5.45 -14.29 12.88
CA ILE A 239 6.04 -14.06 14.20
C ILE A 239 5.90 -15.32 15.08
N GLY A 240 6.98 -15.65 15.78
CA GLY A 240 7.04 -16.73 16.75
C GLY A 240 6.88 -16.26 18.20
N VAL A 241 6.91 -17.21 19.13
CA VAL A 241 7.00 -16.95 20.58
C VAL A 241 8.38 -17.36 21.09
N PRO A 242 8.84 -16.86 22.24
CA PRO A 242 10.02 -17.40 22.91
C PRO A 242 9.72 -18.82 23.44
N PHE A 243 9.82 -19.82 22.56
CA PHE A 243 9.32 -21.18 22.79
C PHE A 243 9.88 -21.80 24.08
N ASP A 244 11.20 -21.83 24.24
CA ASP A 244 11.86 -22.43 25.40
C ASP A 244 11.51 -21.74 26.71
N ARG A 245 11.23 -20.43 26.68
CA ARG A 245 10.76 -19.69 27.86
C ARG A 245 9.38 -20.18 28.30
N PHE A 246 8.44 -20.38 27.37
CA PHE A 246 7.12 -20.92 27.70
C PHE A 246 7.18 -22.37 28.19
N VAL A 247 8.11 -23.18 27.66
CA VAL A 247 8.40 -24.52 28.19
C VAL A 247 8.86 -24.45 29.66
N GLN A 248 9.81 -23.56 29.97
CA GLN A 248 10.31 -23.37 31.34
C GLN A 248 9.22 -22.84 32.29
N LEU A 249 8.41 -21.88 31.83
CA LEU A 249 7.27 -21.37 32.60
C LEU A 249 6.29 -22.50 32.92
N ALA A 250 5.93 -23.32 31.92
CA ALA A 250 5.04 -24.47 32.13
C ALA A 250 5.63 -25.51 33.09
N GLN A 251 6.94 -25.74 33.09
CA GLN A 251 7.61 -26.66 34.02
C GLN A 251 7.59 -26.15 35.46
N ASN A 252 7.79 -24.84 35.66
CA ASN A 252 7.90 -24.23 36.99
C ASN A 252 6.54 -23.82 37.59
N ALA A 253 5.52 -23.64 36.75
CA ALA A 253 4.23 -23.14 37.20
C ALA A 253 3.53 -24.14 38.11
N LYS A 254 3.00 -23.65 39.24
CA LYS A 254 2.19 -24.46 40.14
C LYS A 254 0.84 -24.78 39.47
N PRO A 255 0.26 -25.97 39.67
CA PRO A 255 -1.10 -26.26 39.20
C PRO A 255 -2.10 -25.23 39.74
N VAL A 256 -2.85 -24.59 38.84
CA VAL A 256 -3.85 -23.55 39.17
C VAL A 256 -5.27 -24.13 39.16
N LEU A 257 -5.48 -25.23 38.45
CA LEU A 257 -6.77 -25.90 38.32
C LEU A 257 -6.82 -27.14 39.22
N SER A 258 -7.69 -27.12 40.22
CA SER A 258 -8.04 -28.29 41.04
C SER A 258 -9.42 -28.80 40.65
N THR A 259 -9.50 -29.49 39.50
CA THR A 259 -10.74 -30.08 38.99
C THR A 259 -10.48 -31.44 38.31
N ASN A 260 -11.46 -32.34 38.39
CA ASN A 260 -11.45 -33.61 37.66
C ASN A 260 -12.08 -33.47 36.25
N GLN A 261 -12.52 -32.26 35.90
CA GLN A 261 -13.17 -31.97 34.62
C GLN A 261 -12.14 -31.65 33.54
N GLN A 262 -12.45 -31.99 32.29
CA GLN A 262 -11.68 -31.52 31.15
C GLN A 262 -11.92 -30.02 30.96
N VAL A 263 -10.84 -29.23 30.92
CA VAL A 263 -10.93 -27.78 30.75
C VAL A 263 -10.71 -27.40 29.29
N ILE A 264 -11.68 -26.72 28.70
CA ILE A 264 -11.53 -25.97 27.47
C ILE A 264 -11.09 -24.57 27.84
N LEU A 265 -10.02 -24.08 27.25
CA LEU A 265 -9.43 -22.78 27.56
C LEU A 265 -9.58 -21.81 26.38
N GLY A 266 -10.12 -20.62 26.67
CA GLY A 266 -10.07 -19.46 25.79
C GLY A 266 -9.33 -18.32 26.48
N VAL A 267 -8.33 -17.74 25.82
CA VAL A 267 -7.55 -16.60 26.36
C VAL A 267 -7.45 -15.55 25.28
N ASP A 268 -8.05 -14.39 25.51
CA ASP A 268 -8.04 -13.30 24.54
C ASP A 268 -8.15 -11.94 25.24
N ARG A 269 -7.82 -10.88 24.50
CA ARG A 269 -8.33 -9.55 24.87
C ARG A 269 -9.82 -9.52 24.59
N LEU A 270 -10.57 -8.77 25.40
CA LEU A 270 -11.96 -8.47 25.08
C LEU A 270 -11.99 -7.60 23.81
N ASP A 271 -12.15 -8.23 22.65
CA ASP A 271 -12.11 -7.58 21.34
C ASP A 271 -13.02 -8.34 20.38
N TYR A 272 -13.80 -7.61 19.57
CA TYR A 272 -14.80 -8.19 18.69
C TYR A 272 -14.20 -9.06 17.58
N THR A 273 -12.91 -8.88 17.27
CA THR A 273 -12.16 -9.73 16.33
C THR A 273 -11.98 -11.16 16.82
N LYS A 274 -12.07 -11.40 18.13
CA LYS A 274 -11.73 -12.68 18.78
C LYS A 274 -12.85 -13.72 18.78
N GLY A 275 -14.02 -13.38 18.24
CA GLY A 275 -15.12 -14.33 18.09
C GLY A 275 -15.65 -14.88 19.42
N LEU A 276 -15.52 -14.13 20.52
CA LEU A 276 -15.84 -14.60 21.88
C LEU A 276 -17.30 -15.03 22.01
N VAL A 277 -18.23 -14.27 21.44
CA VAL A 277 -19.66 -14.61 21.41
C VAL A 277 -19.90 -15.92 20.65
N HIS A 278 -19.25 -16.11 19.51
CA HIS A 278 -19.37 -17.32 18.70
C HIS A 278 -18.84 -18.54 19.47
N ARG A 279 -17.74 -18.36 20.20
CA ARG A 279 -17.14 -19.38 21.05
C ARG A 279 -18.09 -19.85 22.15
N LEU A 280 -18.72 -18.91 22.85
CA LEU A 280 -19.71 -19.23 23.90
C LEU A 280 -20.93 -19.95 23.31
N LYS A 281 -21.43 -19.52 22.14
CA LYS A 281 -22.54 -20.17 21.44
C LYS A 281 -22.18 -21.58 20.95
N ALA A 282 -20.95 -21.79 20.46
CA ALA A 282 -20.48 -23.12 20.05
C ALA A 282 -20.36 -24.07 21.26
N PHE A 283 -19.92 -23.56 22.41
CA PHE A 283 -19.89 -24.34 23.65
C PHE A 283 -21.31 -24.67 24.16
N GLU A 284 -22.26 -23.73 24.10
CA GLU A 284 -23.66 -24.02 24.38
C GLU A 284 -24.20 -25.12 23.46
N ARG A 285 -23.94 -25.02 22.15
CA ARG A 285 -24.36 -25.99 21.15
C ARG A 285 -23.77 -27.38 21.37
N LEU A 286 -22.51 -27.46 21.81
CA LEU A 286 -21.88 -28.70 22.25
C LEU A 286 -22.69 -29.36 23.36
N LEU A 287 -23.04 -28.62 24.42
CA LEU A 287 -23.79 -29.17 25.56
C LEU A 287 -25.20 -29.62 25.18
N GLU A 288 -25.83 -28.96 24.21
CA GLU A 288 -27.13 -29.37 23.67
C GLU A 288 -27.06 -30.67 22.87
N LYS A 289 -26.05 -30.78 22.00
CA LYS A 289 -25.92 -31.89 21.05
C LYS A 289 -25.31 -33.13 21.69
N TYR A 290 -24.43 -32.92 22.66
CA TYR A 290 -23.66 -33.96 23.34
C TYR A 290 -23.79 -33.82 24.86
N PRO A 291 -24.96 -34.20 25.44
CA PRO A 291 -25.21 -34.09 26.88
C PRO A 291 -24.24 -34.88 27.75
N GLU A 292 -23.49 -35.83 27.20
CA GLU A 292 -22.49 -36.62 27.93
C GLU A 292 -21.31 -35.79 28.46
N HIS A 293 -21.11 -34.55 27.98
CA HIS A 293 -20.11 -33.60 28.48
C HIS A 293 -20.57 -32.78 29.67
N ILE A 294 -21.87 -32.79 30.00
CA ILE A 294 -22.43 -32.15 31.20
C ILE A 294 -21.74 -32.72 32.44
N GLU A 295 -21.32 -31.84 33.35
CA GLU A 295 -20.51 -32.13 34.55
C GLU A 295 -19.10 -32.71 34.32
N LYS A 296 -18.71 -33.01 33.07
CA LYS A 296 -17.37 -33.55 32.73
C LYS A 296 -16.45 -32.51 32.11
N VAL A 297 -17.01 -31.50 31.45
CA VAL A 297 -16.26 -30.48 30.72
C VAL A 297 -16.61 -29.10 31.24
N MET A 298 -15.65 -28.19 31.26
CA MET A 298 -15.90 -26.78 31.57
C MET A 298 -15.13 -25.86 30.62
N LEU A 299 -15.72 -24.71 30.30
CA LEU A 299 -15.05 -23.64 29.55
C LEU A 299 -14.50 -22.61 30.53
N LEU A 300 -13.18 -22.42 30.52
CA LEU A 300 -12.50 -21.31 31.18
C LEU A 300 -12.18 -20.24 30.14
N GLN A 301 -12.88 -19.10 30.21
CA GLN A 301 -12.62 -17.94 29.36
C GLN A 301 -11.93 -16.84 30.18
N ILE A 302 -10.69 -16.53 29.82
CA ILE A 302 -9.93 -15.40 30.36
C ILE A 302 -10.00 -14.27 29.33
N SER A 303 -10.59 -13.14 29.72
CA SER A 303 -10.70 -11.95 28.88
C SER A 303 -9.99 -10.77 29.54
N VAL A 304 -8.92 -10.31 28.91
CA VAL A 304 -8.16 -9.14 29.36
C VAL A 304 -8.90 -7.86 28.95
N PRO A 305 -9.15 -6.90 29.87
CA PRO A 305 -9.74 -5.60 29.54
C PRO A 305 -8.92 -4.89 28.44
N SER A 306 -9.61 -4.31 27.45
CA SER A 306 -8.98 -3.59 26.35
C SER A 306 -9.90 -2.46 25.91
N ARG A 307 -9.36 -1.24 25.76
CA ARG A 307 -10.07 -0.06 25.22
C ARG A 307 -11.43 0.18 25.89
N THR A 308 -11.44 0.20 27.23
CA THR A 308 -12.67 0.27 28.05
C THR A 308 -13.50 1.53 27.82
N ASP A 309 -12.90 2.59 27.27
CA ASP A 309 -13.57 3.86 27.01
C ASP A 309 -14.28 3.90 25.66
N VAL A 310 -14.16 2.84 24.85
CA VAL A 310 -14.75 2.72 23.52
C VAL A 310 -16.07 1.94 23.60
N LYS A 311 -17.15 2.51 23.07
CA LYS A 311 -18.52 1.98 23.19
C LYS A 311 -18.65 0.54 22.69
N GLU A 312 -18.06 0.22 21.55
CA GLU A 312 -18.14 -1.11 20.93
C GLU A 312 -17.56 -2.21 21.84
N TYR A 313 -16.57 -1.87 22.69
CA TYR A 313 -15.98 -2.79 23.65
C TYR A 313 -16.85 -2.95 24.89
N GLN A 314 -17.55 -1.89 25.30
CA GLN A 314 -18.55 -1.93 26.38
C GLN A 314 -19.74 -2.79 25.98
N ASP A 315 -20.26 -2.60 24.77
CA ASP A 315 -21.38 -3.39 24.22
C ASP A 315 -21.00 -4.89 24.14
N LEU A 316 -19.78 -5.21 23.69
CA LEU A 316 -19.28 -6.59 23.67
C LEU A 316 -19.16 -7.18 25.07
N LYS A 317 -18.73 -6.39 26.07
CA LYS A 317 -18.65 -6.85 27.47
C LYS A 317 -20.04 -7.22 27.99
N GLU A 318 -21.03 -6.37 27.72
CA GLU A 318 -22.40 -6.60 28.15
C GLU A 318 -22.99 -7.84 27.49
N GLU A 319 -22.80 -8.01 26.17
CA GLU A 319 -23.23 -9.21 25.45
C GLU A 319 -22.59 -10.48 26.02
N MET A 320 -21.28 -10.44 26.31
CA MET A 320 -20.56 -11.55 26.95
C MET A 320 -21.14 -11.91 28.32
N ASP A 321 -21.37 -10.91 29.19
CA ASP A 321 -21.91 -11.14 30.54
C ASP A 321 -23.30 -11.75 30.50
N GLN A 322 -24.17 -11.22 29.63
CA GLN A 322 -25.52 -11.74 29.43
C GLN A 322 -25.49 -13.19 28.92
N LEU A 323 -24.61 -13.49 27.95
CA LEU A 323 -24.50 -14.82 27.36
C LEU A 323 -23.94 -15.85 28.35
N VAL A 324 -22.87 -15.50 29.09
CA VAL A 324 -22.33 -16.35 30.16
C VAL A 324 -23.39 -16.62 31.22
N GLY A 325 -24.10 -15.57 31.68
CA GLY A 325 -25.18 -15.70 32.66
C GLY A 325 -26.30 -16.60 32.19
N ARG A 326 -26.74 -16.44 30.93
CA ARG A 326 -27.78 -17.27 30.30
C ARG A 326 -27.37 -18.74 30.21
N ILE A 327 -26.18 -19.03 29.69
CA ILE A 327 -25.70 -20.42 29.52
C ILE A 327 -25.51 -21.08 30.88
N ASN A 328 -24.86 -20.39 31.82
CA ASN A 328 -24.69 -20.92 33.17
C ASN A 328 -26.05 -21.13 33.87
N GLY A 329 -27.00 -20.20 33.74
CA GLY A 329 -28.34 -20.35 34.32
C GLY A 329 -29.12 -21.55 33.77
N ARG A 330 -28.82 -21.99 32.53
CA ARG A 330 -29.48 -23.13 31.89
C ARG A 330 -28.85 -24.48 32.24
N PHE A 331 -27.53 -24.56 32.36
CA PHE A 331 -26.81 -25.84 32.49
C PHE A 331 -26.14 -26.08 33.84
N THR A 332 -26.02 -25.07 34.72
CA THR A 332 -25.38 -25.22 36.04
C THR A 332 -26.13 -26.25 36.89
N THR A 333 -25.35 -27.09 37.58
CA THR A 333 -25.84 -28.02 38.61
C THR A 333 -25.24 -27.64 39.96
N PRO A 334 -25.68 -28.22 41.10
CA PRO A 334 -25.11 -27.90 42.41
C PRO A 334 -23.58 -28.08 42.52
N ASN A 335 -23.00 -28.94 41.68
CA ASN A 335 -21.57 -29.30 41.74
C ASN A 335 -20.76 -28.80 40.53
N TRP A 336 -21.39 -28.15 39.54
CA TRP A 336 -20.73 -27.81 38.28
C TRP A 336 -21.26 -26.51 37.69
N SER A 337 -20.33 -25.63 37.32
CA SER A 337 -20.59 -24.46 36.50
C SER A 337 -19.96 -24.65 35.12
N PRO A 338 -20.75 -24.60 34.03
CA PRO A 338 -20.27 -24.85 32.67
C PRO A 338 -19.20 -23.87 32.21
N ILE A 339 -19.36 -22.58 32.50
CA ILE A 339 -18.46 -21.51 32.07
C ILE A 339 -17.90 -20.78 33.29
N ARG A 340 -16.57 -20.79 33.43
CA ARG A 340 -15.85 -19.87 34.31
C ARG A 340 -15.29 -18.73 33.47
N TYR A 341 -15.73 -17.52 33.78
CA TYR A 341 -15.34 -16.31 33.07
C TYR A 341 -14.51 -15.41 34.00
N ILE A 342 -13.27 -15.11 33.60
CA ILE A 342 -12.36 -14.21 34.31
C ILE A 342 -12.20 -12.95 33.45
N TYR A 343 -12.70 -11.83 33.94
CA TYR A 343 -12.44 -10.51 33.37
C TYR A 343 -11.33 -9.82 34.17
N GLY A 344 -10.10 -9.88 33.67
CA GLY A 344 -8.93 -9.37 34.38
C GLY A 344 -7.61 -9.84 33.77
N CYS A 345 -6.51 -9.40 34.38
CA CYS A 345 -5.17 -9.80 33.98
C CYS A 345 -4.71 -11.02 34.80
N VAL A 346 -4.03 -11.95 34.13
CA VAL A 346 -3.41 -13.15 34.73
C VAL A 346 -1.91 -13.06 34.49
N GLY A 347 -1.10 -13.45 35.49
CA GLY A 347 0.36 -13.45 35.35
C GLY A 347 0.83 -14.48 34.32
N GLN A 348 2.01 -14.30 33.71
CA GLN A 348 2.53 -15.25 32.72
C GLN A 348 2.76 -16.66 33.32
N ASP A 349 3.15 -16.76 34.59
CA ASP A 349 3.33 -18.05 35.28
C ASP A 349 1.99 -18.81 35.39
N GLU A 350 0.93 -18.10 35.83
CA GLU A 350 -0.41 -18.67 35.94
C GLU A 350 -1.00 -19.02 34.58
N LEU A 351 -0.77 -18.17 33.57
CA LEU A 351 -1.20 -18.41 32.20
C LEU A 351 -0.53 -19.66 31.60
N ALA A 352 0.78 -19.85 31.85
CA ALA A 352 1.48 -21.06 31.42
C ALA A 352 0.92 -22.33 32.10
N ALA A 353 0.52 -22.25 33.37
CA ALA A 353 -0.19 -23.36 34.03
C ALA A 353 -1.55 -23.64 33.37
N PHE A 354 -2.35 -22.60 33.10
CA PHE A 354 -3.62 -22.79 32.39
C PHE A 354 -3.43 -23.45 31.04
N TYR A 355 -2.44 -23.01 30.25
CA TYR A 355 -2.14 -23.66 28.98
C TYR A 355 -1.75 -25.13 29.17
N ARG A 356 -0.79 -25.42 30.07
CA ARG A 356 -0.30 -26.79 30.33
C ARG A 356 -1.40 -27.75 30.76
N ASP A 357 -2.32 -27.28 31.59
CA ASP A 357 -3.32 -28.13 32.25
C ASP A 357 -4.66 -28.19 31.47
N ALA A 358 -4.84 -27.38 30.42
CA ALA A 358 -6.04 -27.41 29.60
C ALA A 358 -6.08 -28.62 28.65
N ALA A 359 -7.25 -29.26 28.57
CA ALA A 359 -7.48 -30.38 27.67
C ALA A 359 -7.63 -29.93 26.21
N VAL A 360 -8.22 -28.75 26.01
CA VAL A 360 -8.44 -28.14 24.69
C VAL A 360 -8.18 -26.64 24.78
N ALA A 361 -7.43 -26.07 23.83
CA ALA A 361 -7.38 -24.63 23.61
C ALA A 361 -8.27 -24.25 22.44
N LEU A 362 -9.16 -23.29 22.65
CA LEU A 362 -10.16 -22.85 21.68
C LEU A 362 -9.82 -21.44 21.18
N VAL A 363 -9.02 -21.37 20.11
CA VAL A 363 -8.51 -20.13 19.52
C VAL A 363 -9.31 -19.81 18.26
N THR A 364 -10.47 -19.18 18.44
CA THR A 364 -11.48 -19.01 17.37
C THR A 364 -11.75 -17.55 16.96
N PRO A 365 -10.72 -16.73 16.63
CA PRO A 365 -10.97 -15.38 16.16
C PRO A 365 -11.69 -15.36 14.81
N LEU A 366 -12.51 -14.34 14.60
CA LEU A 366 -13.16 -14.06 13.31
C LEU A 366 -12.15 -13.56 12.28
N ARG A 367 -11.14 -12.82 12.74
CA ARG A 367 -9.98 -12.40 11.94
C ARG A 367 -8.82 -12.08 12.89
N ASP A 368 -7.61 -12.52 12.58
CA ASP A 368 -6.42 -12.24 13.39
C ASP A 368 -5.15 -12.24 12.53
N GLY A 369 -4.21 -11.34 12.83
CA GLY A 369 -2.96 -11.26 12.08
C GLY A 369 -2.12 -12.54 12.21
N MET A 370 -2.01 -13.07 13.42
CA MET A 370 -1.29 -14.32 13.70
C MET A 370 -1.97 -15.13 14.80
N ASN A 371 -2.27 -14.51 15.94
CA ASN A 371 -2.66 -15.15 17.20
C ASN A 371 -1.53 -15.94 17.90
N LEU A 372 -0.83 -15.26 18.82
CA LEU A 372 0.25 -15.86 19.60
C LEU A 372 -0.23 -16.85 20.66
N VAL A 373 -1.47 -16.73 21.16
CA VAL A 373 -2.05 -17.63 22.18
C VAL A 373 -2.02 -19.09 21.70
N ALA A 374 -2.29 -19.33 20.42
CA ALA A 374 -2.16 -20.67 19.82
C ALA A 374 -0.72 -21.23 19.95
N LYS A 375 0.30 -20.40 19.69
CA LYS A 375 1.71 -20.76 19.77
C LYS A 375 2.18 -20.96 21.22
N GLU A 376 1.73 -20.10 22.13
CA GLU A 376 1.99 -20.21 23.57
C GLU A 376 1.41 -21.50 24.13
N PHE A 377 0.16 -21.83 23.79
CA PHE A 377 -0.49 -23.08 24.21
C PHE A 377 0.33 -24.30 23.79
N VAL A 378 0.73 -24.37 22.51
CA VAL A 378 1.55 -25.45 21.96
C VAL A 378 2.88 -25.59 22.71
N ALA A 379 3.57 -24.47 22.97
CA ALA A 379 4.82 -24.47 23.72
C ALA A 379 4.66 -25.02 25.15
N CYS A 380 3.53 -24.75 25.80
CA CYS A 380 3.23 -25.20 27.16
C CYS A 380 2.74 -26.66 27.27
N GLN A 381 2.42 -27.35 26.17
CA GLN A 381 1.93 -28.75 26.19
C GLN A 381 3.03 -29.78 26.49
N ILE A 382 3.51 -29.81 27.74
CA ILE A 382 4.57 -30.71 28.21
C ILE A 382 4.04 -31.99 28.89
N ASN A 383 2.74 -32.03 29.20
CA ASN A 383 2.08 -33.16 29.85
C ASN A 383 1.84 -34.33 28.89
N LYS A 384 1.61 -35.53 29.46
CA LYS A 384 1.18 -36.73 28.73
C LYS A 384 -0.13 -37.26 29.34
N PRO A 385 -1.20 -37.42 28.57
CA PRO A 385 -1.36 -36.96 27.17
C PRO A 385 -1.35 -35.43 27.05
N PRO A 386 -0.93 -34.86 25.89
CA PRO A 386 -1.07 -33.43 25.64
C PRO A 386 -2.53 -33.05 25.34
N GLY A 387 -2.86 -31.76 25.52
CA GLY A 387 -4.11 -31.17 25.08
C GLY A 387 -4.20 -31.01 23.55
N VAL A 388 -5.36 -30.54 23.08
CA VAL A 388 -5.67 -30.35 21.65
C VAL A 388 -5.83 -28.86 21.34
N LEU A 389 -5.20 -28.39 20.25
CA LEU A 389 -5.42 -27.04 19.74
C LEU A 389 -6.54 -27.04 18.71
N ILE A 390 -7.55 -26.19 18.92
CA ILE A 390 -8.54 -25.80 17.91
C ILE A 390 -8.22 -24.36 17.49
N VAL A 391 -8.10 -24.12 16.18
CA VAL A 391 -7.73 -22.80 15.64
C VAL A 391 -8.66 -22.39 14.49
N SER A 392 -9.00 -21.10 14.44
CA SER A 392 -9.73 -20.51 13.33
C SER A 392 -8.87 -20.46 12.06
N PRO A 393 -9.42 -20.79 10.87
CA PRO A 393 -8.72 -20.58 9.60
C PRO A 393 -8.48 -19.10 9.30
N PHE A 394 -9.12 -18.17 10.04
CA PHE A 394 -9.00 -16.73 9.84
C PHE A 394 -7.94 -16.07 10.72
N ALA A 395 -7.11 -16.87 11.42
CA ALA A 395 -5.90 -16.42 12.09
C ALA A 395 -4.67 -16.82 11.26
N GLY A 396 -3.62 -16.01 11.25
CA GLY A 396 -2.35 -16.40 10.60
C GLY A 396 -1.78 -17.73 11.12
N ALA A 397 -1.99 -18.06 12.40
CA ALA A 397 -1.66 -19.37 12.95
C ALA A 397 -2.50 -20.49 12.31
N GLY A 398 -3.78 -20.27 12.02
CA GLY A 398 -4.65 -21.28 11.41
C GLY A 398 -4.24 -21.67 9.98
N GLU A 399 -3.65 -20.73 9.24
CA GLU A 399 -3.08 -21.00 7.92
C GLU A 399 -1.78 -21.83 7.99
N MET A 400 -1.07 -21.79 9.11
CA MET A 400 0.21 -22.50 9.26
C MET A 400 0.10 -23.81 10.05
N MET A 401 -0.81 -23.87 11.02
CA MET A 401 -0.95 -24.94 12.01
C MET A 401 -1.92 -26.05 11.56
N HIS A 402 -1.70 -26.64 10.38
CA HIS A 402 -2.62 -27.63 9.80
C HIS A 402 -2.80 -28.92 10.64
N GLU A 403 -1.89 -29.19 11.57
CA GLU A 403 -2.00 -30.31 12.50
C GLU A 403 -2.98 -30.05 13.65
N ALA A 404 -3.34 -28.78 13.89
CA ALA A 404 -4.43 -28.41 14.78
C ALA A 404 -5.80 -28.74 14.14
N LEU A 405 -6.85 -28.74 14.95
CA LEU A 405 -8.20 -28.83 14.40
C LEU A 405 -8.66 -27.46 13.92
N ILE A 406 -8.89 -27.34 12.61
CA ILE A 406 -9.40 -26.10 12.02
C ILE A 406 -10.90 -26.00 12.28
N CYS A 407 -11.34 -24.85 12.78
CA CYS A 407 -12.73 -24.60 13.15
C CYS A 407 -13.19 -23.27 12.56
N ASN A 408 -14.19 -23.28 11.69
CA ASN A 408 -14.81 -22.04 11.22
C ASN A 408 -15.74 -21.48 12.33
N PRO A 409 -15.43 -20.32 12.96
CA PRO A 409 -16.24 -19.78 14.05
C PRO A 409 -17.65 -19.34 13.64
N TYR A 410 -17.94 -19.19 12.34
CA TYR A 410 -19.27 -18.79 11.85
C TYR A 410 -20.26 -19.96 11.80
N GLU A 411 -19.79 -21.20 11.71
CA GLU A 411 -20.63 -22.40 11.65
C GLU A 411 -20.70 -23.06 13.04
N LEU A 412 -21.69 -22.64 13.84
CA LEU A 412 -21.79 -23.05 15.25
C LEU A 412 -21.95 -24.57 15.44
N ASP A 413 -22.64 -25.23 14.51
CA ASP A 413 -22.88 -26.68 14.56
C ASP A 413 -21.60 -27.47 14.29
N ASP A 414 -20.84 -27.06 13.28
CA ASP A 414 -19.54 -27.65 12.96
C ASP A 414 -18.51 -27.34 14.06
N ALA A 415 -18.52 -26.12 14.60
CA ALA A 415 -17.68 -25.76 15.73
C ALA A 415 -17.94 -26.67 16.94
N ALA A 416 -19.20 -26.99 17.23
CA ALA A 416 -19.55 -27.95 18.29
C ALA A 416 -19.03 -29.37 17.97
N GLU A 417 -19.09 -29.83 16.71
CA GLU A 417 -18.49 -31.10 16.28
C GLU A 417 -16.98 -31.14 16.48
N VAL A 418 -16.29 -30.07 16.09
CA VAL A 418 -14.83 -29.96 16.23
C VAL A 418 -14.43 -29.96 17.71
N ILE A 419 -15.18 -29.25 18.56
CA ILE A 419 -14.96 -29.27 20.02
C ILE A 419 -15.21 -30.67 20.59
N HIS A 420 -16.31 -31.32 20.19
CA HIS A 420 -16.61 -32.69 20.60
C HIS A 420 -15.46 -33.64 20.24
N ARG A 421 -15.01 -33.61 18.98
CA ARG A 421 -13.88 -34.40 18.49
C ARG A 421 -12.60 -34.15 19.31
N ALA A 422 -12.30 -32.89 19.64
CA ALA A 422 -11.12 -32.56 20.44
C ALA A 422 -11.15 -33.19 21.83
N LEU A 423 -12.33 -33.19 22.47
CA LEU A 423 -12.53 -33.74 23.81
C LEU A 423 -12.38 -35.27 23.84
N ILE A 424 -12.87 -35.97 22.81
CA ILE A 424 -12.85 -37.44 22.71
C ILE A 424 -11.64 -37.99 21.93
N MET A 425 -10.76 -37.13 21.43
CA MET A 425 -9.61 -37.52 20.60
C MET A 425 -8.74 -38.58 21.33
N PRO A 426 -8.39 -39.70 20.70
CA PRO A 426 -7.48 -40.69 21.27
C PRO A 426 -6.09 -40.13 21.59
N GLU A 427 -5.42 -40.65 22.64
CA GLU A 427 -4.12 -40.15 23.12
C GLU A 427 -3.00 -40.22 22.07
N ASP A 428 -2.98 -41.27 21.24
CA ASP A 428 -2.04 -41.44 20.15
C ASP A 428 -2.18 -40.34 19.10
N GLU A 429 -3.41 -40.02 18.68
CA GLU A 429 -3.67 -38.90 17.77
C GLU A 429 -3.26 -37.55 18.38
N ARG A 430 -3.60 -37.28 19.65
CA ARG A 430 -3.20 -36.04 20.36
C ARG A 430 -1.69 -35.88 20.37
N THR A 431 -0.99 -36.95 20.71
CA THR A 431 0.48 -36.97 20.82
C THR A 431 1.13 -36.69 19.47
N VAL A 432 0.66 -37.35 18.39
CA VAL A 432 1.19 -37.13 17.04
C VAL A 432 0.98 -35.69 16.61
N ARG A 433 -0.23 -35.13 16.74
CA ARG A 433 -0.53 -33.74 16.35
C ARG A 433 0.32 -32.73 17.13
N MET A 434 0.36 -32.86 18.45
CA MET A 434 1.08 -31.91 19.30
C MET A 434 2.59 -31.97 19.09
N ASN A 435 3.17 -33.15 18.83
CA ASN A 435 4.59 -33.27 18.53
C ASN A 435 4.99 -32.52 17.24
N HIS A 436 4.16 -32.59 16.19
CA HIS A 436 4.39 -31.83 14.96
C HIS A 436 4.29 -30.32 15.20
N LEU A 437 3.22 -29.87 15.88
CA LEU A 437 3.04 -28.47 16.25
C LEU A 437 4.23 -27.93 17.06
N ARG A 438 4.62 -28.63 18.13
CA ARG A 438 5.75 -28.24 19.00
C ARG A 438 7.06 -28.18 18.23
N ARG A 439 7.35 -29.17 17.37
CA ARG A 439 8.57 -29.17 16.56
C ARG A 439 8.63 -27.96 15.64
N ARG A 440 7.52 -27.60 14.98
CA ARG A 440 7.48 -26.41 14.12
C ARG A 440 7.67 -25.13 14.91
N GLU A 441 6.98 -24.95 16.03
CA GLU A 441 7.07 -23.71 16.82
C GLU A 441 8.41 -23.57 17.55
N GLN A 442 9.08 -24.68 17.85
CA GLN A 442 10.47 -24.65 18.34
C GLN A 442 11.46 -24.15 17.28
N LEU A 443 11.27 -24.57 16.02
CA LEU A 443 12.13 -24.12 14.91
C LEU A 443 11.80 -22.71 14.42
N ASN A 444 10.54 -22.28 14.56
CA ASN A 444 10.04 -20.97 14.11
C ASN A 444 9.68 -20.08 15.30
N ASP A 445 10.63 -19.93 16.22
CA ASP A 445 10.50 -19.10 17.39
C ASP A 445 10.68 -17.59 17.06
N VAL A 446 10.56 -16.75 18.08
CA VAL A 446 10.71 -15.30 17.92
C VAL A 446 12.10 -14.87 17.44
N ASP A 447 13.16 -15.60 17.83
CA ASP A 447 14.52 -15.33 17.39
C ASP A 447 14.72 -15.71 15.92
N SER A 448 14.08 -16.77 15.46
CA SER A 448 14.08 -17.20 14.05
C SER A 448 13.36 -16.19 13.16
N TRP A 449 12.22 -15.66 13.62
CA TRP A 449 11.53 -14.54 12.95
C TRP A 449 12.44 -13.31 12.80
N MET A 450 13.14 -12.92 13.87
CA MET A 450 14.08 -11.80 13.85
C MET A 450 15.23 -12.05 12.85
N LYS A 451 15.85 -13.24 12.89
CA LYS A 451 16.94 -13.60 11.96
C LYS A 451 16.46 -13.58 10.52
N ALA A 452 15.27 -14.11 10.24
CA ALA A 452 14.68 -14.10 8.91
C ALA A 452 14.44 -12.67 8.40
N PHE A 453 13.95 -11.77 9.28
CA PHE A 453 13.76 -10.36 8.94
C PHE A 453 15.09 -9.67 8.62
N LEU A 454 16.12 -9.83 9.47
CA LEU A 454 17.43 -9.23 9.26
C LEU A 454 18.14 -9.80 8.02
N LYS A 455 17.98 -11.11 7.75
CA LYS A 455 18.46 -11.75 6.52
C LYS A 455 17.78 -11.16 5.29
N ALA A 456 16.45 -10.99 5.32
CA ALA A 456 15.70 -10.38 4.23
C ALA A 456 16.08 -8.90 3.97
N MET A 457 16.59 -8.20 4.99
CA MET A 457 17.14 -6.85 4.89
C MET A 457 18.59 -6.79 4.38
N ASP A 458 19.17 -7.92 3.97
CA ASP A 458 20.54 -8.03 3.45
C ASP A 458 21.57 -7.47 4.46
N SER A 459 21.43 -7.92 5.72
CA SER A 459 22.31 -7.54 6.84
C SER A 459 23.09 -8.71 7.44
N LEU A 460 22.90 -9.91 6.89
CA LEU A 460 23.64 -11.13 7.21
C LEU A 460 24.17 -11.71 5.89
N GLU A 461 25.49 -11.63 5.67
CA GLU A 461 26.16 -12.19 4.49
C GLU A 461 26.22 -13.72 4.56
N GLU A 462 25.25 -14.42 3.95
CA GLU A 462 25.38 -15.82 3.56
C GLU A 462 24.68 -16.05 2.20
N GLU A 463 25.26 -16.94 1.38
CA GLU A 463 24.91 -17.20 -0.02
C GLU A 463 23.39 -17.28 -0.29
N ALA A 464 22.94 -16.43 -1.20
CA ALA A 464 21.54 -16.14 -1.50
C ALA A 464 20.94 -17.13 -2.51
N ASP A 465 20.66 -18.36 -2.07
CA ASP A 465 19.99 -19.35 -2.95
C ASP A 465 18.46 -19.42 -2.76
N ASP A 466 17.92 -18.99 -1.61
CA ASP A 466 16.49 -19.17 -1.27
C ASP A 466 15.66 -17.87 -1.25
N ILE A 467 16.31 -16.71 -1.38
CA ILE A 467 15.62 -15.42 -1.47
C ILE A 467 15.65 -15.06 -2.96
N GLY A 468 14.53 -15.25 -3.66
CA GLY A 468 14.39 -14.86 -5.06
C GLY A 468 14.75 -13.38 -5.32
N ALA A 469 14.64 -12.92 -6.57
CA ALA A 469 15.10 -11.59 -6.98
C ALA A 469 14.73 -10.48 -5.97
N THR A 470 15.73 -9.68 -5.58
CA THR A 470 15.60 -8.58 -4.59
C THR A 470 15.44 -7.22 -5.25
N SER A 471 15.56 -7.17 -6.58
CA SER A 471 15.43 -5.95 -7.39
C SER A 471 14.63 -6.25 -8.64
N MET A 472 13.74 -5.34 -9.02
CA MET A 472 13.04 -5.40 -10.30
C MET A 472 13.97 -4.96 -11.42
N GLN A 473 13.95 -5.68 -12.54
CA GLN A 473 14.65 -5.26 -13.75
C GLN A 473 14.09 -3.93 -14.24
N PRO A 474 14.89 -2.99 -14.80
CA PRO A 474 14.38 -1.73 -15.32
C PRO A 474 13.18 -1.88 -16.25
N VAL A 475 12.36 -0.83 -16.38
CA VAL A 475 11.19 -0.85 -17.28
C VAL A 475 11.64 -1.20 -18.70
N THR A 476 11.07 -2.27 -19.24
CA THR A 476 11.37 -2.73 -20.59
C THR A 476 10.22 -2.40 -21.52
N ILE A 477 10.48 -2.52 -22.82
CA ILE A 477 9.46 -2.34 -23.86
C ILE A 477 8.30 -3.33 -23.64
N ASP A 478 8.57 -4.55 -23.20
CA ASP A 478 7.56 -5.61 -23.08
C ASP A 478 6.58 -5.38 -21.91
N ASP A 479 6.97 -4.59 -20.90
CA ASP A 479 6.09 -4.23 -19.77
C ASP A 479 4.82 -3.48 -20.24
N PHE A 480 4.87 -2.84 -21.41
CA PHE A 480 3.73 -2.11 -21.98
C PHE A 480 2.79 -2.97 -22.82
N ASP A 481 3.18 -4.20 -23.20
CA ASP A 481 2.36 -5.08 -24.05
C ASP A 481 1.04 -5.46 -23.35
N GLU A 482 1.07 -5.77 -22.06
CA GLU A 482 -0.12 -6.23 -21.32
C GLU A 482 -1.24 -5.18 -21.30
N TYR A 483 -0.86 -3.91 -21.21
CA TYR A 483 -1.78 -2.78 -21.02
C TYR A 483 -2.02 -1.98 -22.30
N LEU A 484 -0.97 -1.39 -22.89
CA LEU A 484 -1.14 -0.46 -24.01
C LEU A 484 -1.58 -1.17 -25.28
N SER A 485 -1.23 -2.44 -25.48
CA SER A 485 -1.68 -3.21 -26.66
C SER A 485 -3.21 -3.34 -26.69
N LYS A 486 -3.81 -3.66 -25.53
CA LYS A 486 -5.27 -3.78 -25.38
C LYS A 486 -5.96 -2.41 -25.47
N TYR A 487 -5.36 -1.37 -24.89
CA TYR A 487 -5.92 -0.01 -24.89
C TYR A 487 -5.92 0.62 -26.29
N ILE A 488 -4.77 0.62 -26.97
CA ILE A 488 -4.61 1.25 -28.29
C ILE A 488 -5.30 0.42 -29.39
N GLY A 489 -5.22 -0.91 -29.31
CA GLY A 489 -5.69 -1.80 -30.36
C GLY A 489 -4.88 -1.67 -31.67
N TYR A 490 -5.40 -2.22 -32.76
CA TYR A 490 -4.69 -2.28 -34.06
C TYR A 490 -5.21 -1.29 -35.12
N THR A 491 -6.32 -0.60 -34.89
CA THR A 491 -7.02 0.18 -35.93
C THR A 491 -7.15 1.68 -35.63
N GLN A 492 -6.94 2.04 -34.37
CA GLN A 492 -7.15 3.37 -33.83
C GLN A 492 -5.90 4.23 -34.02
N LYS A 493 -6.10 5.53 -34.26
CA LYS A 493 -5.01 6.52 -34.22
C LYS A 493 -4.64 6.82 -32.77
N LEU A 494 -3.44 7.34 -32.55
CA LEU A 494 -2.93 7.71 -31.24
C LEU A 494 -2.57 9.19 -31.20
N ALA A 495 -3.00 9.88 -30.14
CA ALA A 495 -2.48 11.19 -29.76
C ALA A 495 -1.56 11.03 -28.54
N LEU A 496 -0.31 11.44 -28.68
CA LEU A 496 0.68 11.55 -27.61
C LEU A 496 0.73 13.00 -27.14
N LEU A 497 0.31 13.24 -25.90
CA LEU A 497 0.41 14.54 -25.23
C LEU A 497 1.47 14.39 -24.14
N LEU A 498 2.57 15.11 -24.26
CA LEU A 498 3.77 14.88 -23.44
C LEU A 498 4.22 16.19 -22.82
N ASP A 499 4.50 16.18 -21.52
CA ASP A 499 5.29 17.27 -20.91
C ASP A 499 6.75 17.19 -21.35
N TYR A 500 7.48 18.30 -21.22
CA TYR A 500 8.89 18.36 -21.55
C TYR A 500 9.81 18.11 -20.34
N ASP A 501 9.71 18.92 -19.29
CA ASP A 501 10.64 18.89 -18.16
C ASP A 501 10.28 17.71 -17.25
N GLY A 502 11.27 16.96 -16.78
CA GLY A 502 11.03 15.76 -15.96
C GLY A 502 10.32 14.59 -16.65
N THR A 503 9.75 14.80 -17.84
CA THR A 503 9.04 13.79 -18.64
C THR A 503 9.85 13.34 -19.85
N LEU A 504 10.22 14.26 -20.75
CA LEU A 504 11.02 13.97 -21.95
C LEU A 504 12.50 14.29 -21.73
N ALA A 505 12.78 15.35 -20.98
CA ALA A 505 14.12 15.77 -20.61
C ALA A 505 14.27 15.68 -19.07
N PRO A 506 15.37 15.10 -18.54
CA PRO A 506 15.61 15.08 -17.10
C PRO A 506 15.60 16.49 -16.51
N ILE A 507 15.07 16.64 -15.28
CA ILE A 507 15.07 17.92 -14.58
C ILE A 507 16.52 18.38 -14.38
N ALA A 508 16.83 19.59 -14.86
CA ALA A 508 18.14 20.19 -14.72
C ALA A 508 18.17 21.26 -13.61
N PRO A 509 19.34 21.55 -13.02
CA PRO A 509 19.47 22.58 -11.99
C PRO A 509 19.05 23.98 -12.47
N HIS A 510 19.22 24.24 -13.77
CA HIS A 510 18.83 25.47 -14.46
C HIS A 510 18.00 25.11 -15.72
N PRO A 511 16.90 25.82 -16.02
CA PRO A 511 16.04 25.52 -17.17
C PRO A 511 16.78 25.41 -18.51
N ASP A 512 17.79 26.25 -18.74
CA ASP A 512 18.57 26.25 -19.99
C ASP A 512 19.49 25.02 -20.16
N LEU A 513 19.73 24.27 -19.09
CA LEU A 513 20.56 23.06 -19.12
C LEU A 513 19.75 21.79 -19.40
N ALA A 514 18.41 21.86 -19.38
CA ALA A 514 17.57 20.72 -19.70
C ALA A 514 17.74 20.34 -21.17
N THR A 515 18.21 19.12 -21.44
CA THR A 515 18.46 18.65 -22.80
C THR A 515 17.62 17.41 -23.09
N LEU A 516 16.97 17.41 -24.26
CA LEU A 516 16.25 16.24 -24.75
C LEU A 516 17.27 15.17 -25.15
N PRO A 517 17.26 13.98 -24.53
CA PRO A 517 18.18 12.91 -24.90
C PRO A 517 18.04 12.56 -26.39
N LEU A 518 19.17 12.35 -27.07
CA LEU A 518 19.21 12.12 -28.52
C LEU A 518 18.34 10.92 -28.95
N GLU A 519 18.33 9.87 -28.14
CA GLU A 519 17.53 8.68 -28.44
C GLU A 519 16.02 8.95 -28.34
N THR A 520 15.60 9.74 -27.35
CA THR A 520 14.22 10.22 -27.21
C THR A 520 13.84 11.10 -28.40
N LYS A 521 14.71 12.04 -28.79
CA LYS A 521 14.50 12.89 -29.96
C LYS A 521 14.31 12.08 -31.24
N HIS A 522 15.21 11.13 -31.52
CA HIS A 522 15.10 10.28 -32.71
C HIS A 522 13.82 9.44 -32.72
N THR A 523 13.40 8.94 -31.55
CA THR A 523 12.16 8.16 -31.41
C THR A 523 10.92 9.02 -31.68
N LEU A 524 10.85 10.21 -31.08
CA LEU A 524 9.77 11.18 -31.35
C LEU A 524 9.72 11.59 -32.83
N GLN A 525 10.88 11.77 -33.47
CA GLN A 525 10.95 12.14 -34.88
C GLN A 525 10.51 11.01 -35.81
N ARG A 526 10.75 9.74 -35.45
CA ARG A 526 10.19 8.59 -36.21
C ARG A 526 8.68 8.50 -36.00
N LEU A 527 8.20 8.68 -34.78
CA LEU A 527 6.78 8.69 -34.45
C LEU A 527 6.03 9.85 -35.15
N SER A 528 6.59 11.05 -35.25
CA SER A 528 5.96 12.19 -35.92
C SER A 528 5.77 11.97 -37.42
N ASN A 529 6.56 11.09 -38.03
CA ASN A 529 6.44 10.71 -39.43
C ASN A 529 5.38 9.61 -39.68
N MET A 530 4.76 9.05 -38.63
CA MET A 530 3.70 8.04 -38.75
C MET A 530 2.32 8.70 -38.84
N SER A 531 1.57 8.46 -39.93
CA SER A 531 0.27 9.10 -40.19
C SER A 531 -0.85 8.80 -39.19
N ASP A 532 -0.67 7.75 -38.39
CA ASP A 532 -1.62 7.33 -37.35
C ASP A 532 -1.21 7.81 -35.94
N VAL A 533 -0.11 8.56 -35.82
CA VAL A 533 0.38 9.13 -34.55
C VAL A 533 0.38 10.65 -34.65
N TYR A 534 -0.23 11.30 -33.67
CA TYR A 534 -0.21 12.75 -33.48
C TYR A 534 0.55 13.07 -32.20
N ILE A 535 1.42 14.08 -32.23
CA ILE A 535 2.25 14.45 -31.07
C ILE A 535 2.00 15.92 -30.72
N ALA A 536 1.76 16.16 -29.44
CA ALA A 536 1.72 17.48 -28.84
C ALA A 536 2.63 17.51 -27.61
N ILE A 537 3.48 18.54 -27.51
CA ILE A 537 4.31 18.80 -26.33
C ILE A 537 3.70 19.98 -25.60
N ILE A 538 3.36 19.80 -24.32
CA ILE A 538 2.70 20.81 -23.49
C ILE A 538 3.62 21.12 -22.31
N SER A 539 4.11 22.35 -22.21
CA SER A 539 5.13 22.72 -21.20
C SER A 539 4.77 24.04 -20.50
N GLY A 540 5.29 24.22 -19.29
CA GLY A 540 5.31 25.52 -18.58
C GLY A 540 6.28 26.54 -19.19
N ARG A 541 7.14 26.14 -20.13
CA ARG A 541 8.08 27.02 -20.84
C ARG A 541 7.38 27.85 -21.90
N ASN A 542 8.02 28.93 -22.33
CA ASN A 542 7.60 29.68 -23.50
C ASN A 542 7.57 28.75 -24.75
N VAL A 543 6.58 28.95 -25.64
CA VAL A 543 6.34 28.07 -26.80
C VAL A 543 7.52 28.01 -27.77
N ASP A 544 8.21 29.14 -28.01
CA ASP A 544 9.36 29.20 -28.90
C ASP A 544 10.59 28.53 -28.25
N ASN A 545 10.74 28.68 -26.92
CA ASN A 545 11.79 28.00 -26.16
C ASN A 545 11.65 26.48 -26.25
N VAL A 546 10.49 25.91 -25.90
CA VAL A 546 10.28 24.45 -25.95
C VAL A 546 10.38 23.90 -27.38
N LYS A 547 9.90 24.65 -28.38
CA LYS A 547 10.05 24.28 -29.80
C LYS A 547 11.53 24.16 -30.20
N ASN A 548 12.35 25.13 -29.82
CA ASN A 548 13.79 25.12 -30.12
C ASN A 548 14.53 23.99 -29.41
N MET A 549 14.17 23.70 -28.16
CA MET A 549 14.80 22.64 -27.37
C MET A 549 14.50 21.25 -27.93
N VAL A 550 13.24 21.01 -28.35
CA VAL A 550 12.85 19.73 -28.97
C VAL A 550 13.37 19.64 -30.40
N GLY A 551 13.16 20.68 -31.20
CA GLY A 551 13.64 20.79 -32.58
C GLY A 551 13.10 19.70 -33.51
N ILE A 552 11.79 19.43 -33.46
CA ILE A 552 11.09 18.50 -34.35
C ILE A 552 9.97 19.26 -35.08
N GLU A 553 9.94 19.16 -36.39
CA GLU A 553 8.86 19.77 -37.20
C GLU A 553 7.65 18.83 -37.32
N GLY A 554 6.49 19.40 -37.64
CA GLY A 554 5.27 18.62 -37.88
C GLY A 554 4.51 18.18 -36.61
N ILE A 555 4.87 18.70 -35.43
CA ILE A 555 4.19 18.42 -34.15
C ILE A 555 3.62 19.70 -33.53
N THR A 556 2.72 19.56 -32.56
CA THR A 556 2.15 20.70 -31.82
C THR A 556 3.00 21.05 -30.61
N TYR A 557 3.20 22.34 -30.37
CA TYR A 557 3.87 22.88 -29.19
C TYR A 557 2.92 23.79 -28.42
N ALA A 558 2.76 23.54 -27.14
CA ALA A 558 1.98 24.36 -26.24
C ALA A 558 2.89 24.88 -25.12
N GLY A 559 3.05 26.21 -25.05
CA GLY A 559 3.87 26.88 -24.04
C GLY A 559 3.02 27.59 -23.00
N ASN A 560 3.65 27.98 -21.88
CA ASN A 560 3.01 28.64 -20.75
C ASN A 560 1.77 27.89 -20.27
N HIS A 561 1.90 26.56 -20.07
CA HIS A 561 0.81 25.65 -19.72
C HIS A 561 -0.34 25.62 -20.74
N GLY A 562 -0.04 25.99 -22.00
CA GLY A 562 -0.97 25.99 -23.13
C GLY A 562 -1.70 27.30 -23.35
N LEU A 563 -1.29 28.40 -22.72
CA LEU A 563 -1.76 29.75 -23.09
C LEU A 563 -1.37 30.12 -24.52
N GLU A 564 -0.29 29.54 -25.05
CA GLU A 564 0.10 29.66 -26.44
C GLU A 564 0.25 28.27 -27.05
N ILE A 565 -0.38 28.02 -28.20
CA ILE A 565 -0.33 26.73 -28.89
C ILE A 565 0.02 26.97 -30.35
N LEU A 566 1.12 26.38 -30.80
CA LEU A 566 1.59 26.38 -32.17
C LEU A 566 1.28 25.04 -32.82
N HIS A 567 0.45 25.05 -33.86
CA HIS A 567 0.06 23.87 -34.61
C HIS A 567 1.05 23.54 -35.75
N PRO A 568 1.05 22.31 -36.30
CA PRO A 568 1.96 21.89 -37.36
C PRO A 568 1.85 22.70 -38.65
N ASP A 569 0.68 23.29 -38.92
CA ASP A 569 0.41 24.14 -40.10
C ASP A 569 0.92 25.58 -39.92
N GLY A 570 1.55 25.89 -38.78
CA GLY A 570 2.05 27.22 -38.44
C GLY A 570 1.00 28.14 -37.81
N SER A 571 -0.26 27.70 -37.67
CA SER A 571 -1.25 28.49 -36.95
C SER A 571 -0.93 28.56 -35.45
N LYS A 572 -1.10 29.75 -34.86
CA LYS A 572 -0.84 30.01 -33.45
C LYS A 572 -2.12 30.43 -32.74
N PHE A 573 -2.52 29.68 -31.73
CA PHE A 573 -3.52 30.08 -30.76
C PHE A 573 -2.83 30.79 -29.59
N VAL A 574 -3.40 31.92 -29.18
CA VAL A 574 -3.03 32.63 -27.96
C VAL A 574 -4.31 32.83 -27.17
N HIS A 575 -4.34 32.38 -25.93
CA HIS A 575 -5.50 32.55 -25.08
C HIS A 575 -5.80 34.05 -24.92
N PRO A 576 -7.03 34.50 -25.20
CA PRO A 576 -7.37 35.91 -25.06
C PRO A 576 -7.23 36.33 -23.59
N MET A 577 -6.44 37.39 -23.37
CA MET A 577 -6.25 38.01 -22.06
C MET A 577 -7.06 39.32 -22.01
N PRO A 578 -7.74 39.63 -20.90
CA PRO A 578 -8.30 40.97 -20.68
C PRO A 578 -7.23 42.04 -20.87
N MET A 579 -7.58 43.14 -21.56
CA MET A 579 -6.63 44.21 -21.90
C MET A 579 -5.99 44.83 -20.65
N GLU A 580 -6.77 44.97 -19.57
CA GLU A 580 -6.34 45.43 -18.25
C GLU A 580 -5.19 44.58 -17.67
N LEU A 581 -5.20 43.27 -17.91
CA LEU A 581 -4.15 42.36 -17.43
C LEU A 581 -2.89 42.43 -18.29
N GLN A 582 -3.00 42.78 -19.58
CA GLN A 582 -1.82 42.96 -20.44
C GLN A 582 -0.97 44.15 -19.98
N ASP A 583 -1.61 45.27 -19.66
CA ASP A 583 -0.93 46.45 -19.10
C ASP A 583 -0.37 46.14 -17.71
N ALA A 584 -1.14 45.42 -16.88
CA ALA A 584 -0.70 45.02 -15.54
C ALA A 584 0.53 44.09 -15.53
N VAL A 585 0.76 43.26 -16.56
CA VAL A 585 2.01 42.47 -16.66
C VAL A 585 3.24 43.39 -16.75
N VAL A 586 3.15 44.45 -17.56
CA VAL A 586 4.28 45.38 -17.78
C VAL A 586 4.61 46.12 -16.48
N ASP A 587 3.57 46.61 -15.79
CA ASP A 587 3.72 47.29 -14.50
C ASP A 587 4.23 46.34 -13.41
N LEU A 588 3.72 45.10 -13.36
CA LEU A 588 4.19 44.08 -12.42
C LEU A 588 5.66 43.71 -12.67
N LEU A 589 6.06 43.55 -13.94
CA LEU A 589 7.46 43.27 -14.29
C LEU A 589 8.38 44.36 -13.74
N LYS A 590 8.02 45.62 -13.96
CA LYS A 590 8.77 46.78 -13.46
C LYS A 590 8.81 46.79 -11.93
N ALA A 591 7.68 46.58 -11.27
CA ALA A 591 7.60 46.54 -9.81
C ALA A 591 8.47 45.41 -9.21
N LEU A 592 8.46 44.22 -9.82
CA LEU A 592 9.30 43.09 -9.40
C LEU A 592 10.80 43.40 -9.59
N GLN A 593 11.16 44.00 -10.72
CA GLN A 593 12.55 44.41 -11.00
C GLN A 593 13.07 45.46 -10.02
N GLU A 594 12.26 46.47 -9.71
CA GLU A 594 12.68 47.59 -8.86
C GLU A 594 12.72 47.20 -7.37
N GLN A 595 11.79 46.37 -6.90
CA GLN A 595 11.60 46.16 -5.46
C GLN A 595 12.24 44.87 -4.92
N VAL A 596 12.24 43.79 -5.71
CA VAL A 596 12.64 42.45 -5.24
C VAL A 596 13.78 41.81 -6.02
N CYS A 597 14.15 42.27 -7.22
CA CYS A 597 15.32 41.78 -7.96
C CYS A 597 16.63 42.36 -7.41
N LYS A 598 17.00 41.94 -6.21
CA LYS A 598 18.23 42.30 -5.49
C LYS A 598 18.82 41.07 -4.80
N ASP A 599 20.08 41.17 -4.37
CA ASP A 599 20.77 40.11 -3.64
C ASP A 599 20.78 38.74 -4.39
N GLY A 600 20.80 38.75 -5.72
CA GLY A 600 20.77 37.54 -6.57
C GLY A 600 19.38 37.09 -7.04
N ALA A 601 18.30 37.77 -6.63
CA ALA A 601 16.98 37.52 -7.19
C ALA A 601 16.80 38.17 -8.57
N TRP A 602 16.01 37.55 -9.43
CA TRP A 602 15.71 38.05 -10.77
C TRP A 602 14.30 37.63 -11.22
N VAL A 603 13.81 38.22 -12.30
CA VAL A 603 12.48 37.91 -12.86
C VAL A 603 12.60 37.50 -14.33
N GLU A 604 11.94 36.39 -14.66
CA GLU A 604 11.82 35.85 -16.00
C GLU A 604 10.51 36.35 -16.63
N ASN A 605 10.58 36.93 -17.83
CA ASN A 605 9.40 37.34 -18.57
C ASN A 605 9.05 36.26 -19.62
N LYS A 606 7.91 35.58 -19.45
CA LYS A 606 7.41 34.55 -20.36
C LYS A 606 6.23 35.02 -21.22
N GLY A 607 6.01 36.33 -21.32
CA GLY A 607 4.87 36.91 -22.03
C GLY A 607 3.71 37.19 -21.07
N ALA A 608 2.67 36.36 -21.09
CA ALA A 608 1.50 36.51 -20.22
C ALA A 608 1.73 36.07 -18.75
N LEU A 609 2.93 35.57 -18.43
CA LEU A 609 3.30 35.03 -17.13
C LEU A 609 4.71 35.52 -16.77
N LEU A 610 4.93 35.86 -15.50
CA LEU A 610 6.24 36.25 -14.97
C LEU A 610 6.68 35.25 -13.90
N THR A 611 7.97 34.91 -13.84
CA THR A 611 8.51 34.03 -12.79
C THR A 611 9.59 34.76 -12.00
N PHE A 612 9.36 34.99 -10.73
CA PHE A 612 10.34 35.59 -9.82
C PHE A 612 11.20 34.50 -9.17
N HIS A 613 12.51 34.49 -9.43
CA HIS A 613 13.47 33.52 -8.94
C HIS A 613 14.27 34.10 -7.77
N TYR A 614 14.34 33.38 -6.65
CA TYR A 614 15.05 33.83 -5.44
C TYR A 614 16.01 32.78 -4.85
N ARG A 615 16.31 31.72 -5.61
CA ARG A 615 17.22 30.64 -5.19
C ARG A 615 18.63 31.15 -4.84
N GLU A 616 19.17 32.06 -5.64
CA GLU A 616 20.54 32.59 -5.45
C GLU A 616 20.66 33.61 -4.32
N THR A 617 19.55 33.94 -3.66
CA THR A 617 19.55 34.86 -2.52
C THR A 617 19.99 34.17 -1.22
N PRO A 618 20.60 34.92 -0.28
CA PRO A 618 20.94 34.40 1.04
C PRO A 618 19.73 33.80 1.76
N VAL A 619 19.89 32.61 2.37
CA VAL A 619 18.79 31.84 3.00
C VAL A 619 17.96 32.68 3.96
N ALA A 620 18.61 33.53 4.78
CA ALA A 620 17.94 34.41 5.73
C ALA A 620 17.02 35.48 5.10
N LYS A 621 17.21 35.81 3.81
CA LYS A 621 16.43 36.82 3.08
C LYS A 621 15.33 36.24 2.21
N ARG A 622 15.38 34.94 1.88
CA ARG A 622 14.45 34.27 0.96
C ARG A 622 12.99 34.46 1.35
N ALA A 623 12.65 34.23 2.62
CA ALA A 623 11.27 34.33 3.11
C ALA A 623 10.71 35.76 2.94
N ALA A 624 11.50 36.78 3.27
CA ALA A 624 11.09 38.17 3.14
C ALA A 624 10.90 38.59 1.67
N LEU A 625 11.82 38.19 0.78
CA LEU A 625 11.72 38.50 -0.66
C LEU A 625 10.55 37.78 -1.32
N ALA A 626 10.33 36.51 -0.99
CA ALA A 626 9.21 35.74 -1.51
C ALA A 626 7.87 36.34 -1.05
N GLU A 627 7.76 36.77 0.21
CA GLU A 627 6.54 37.41 0.71
C GLU A 627 6.28 38.77 0.04
N GLN A 628 7.32 39.57 -0.16
CA GLN A 628 7.21 40.84 -0.88
C GLN A 628 6.78 40.63 -2.35
N ALA A 629 7.38 39.66 -3.05
CA ALA A 629 6.99 39.32 -4.42
C ALA A 629 5.54 38.80 -4.48
N ARG A 630 5.13 37.94 -3.56
CA ARG A 630 3.75 37.43 -3.45
C ARG A 630 2.75 38.58 -3.32
N LYS A 631 3.06 39.57 -2.49
CA LYS A 631 2.24 40.78 -2.32
C LYS A 631 2.12 41.57 -3.63
N LEU A 632 3.24 41.86 -4.30
CA LEU A 632 3.23 42.59 -5.58
C LEU A 632 2.42 41.86 -6.66
N ILE A 633 2.58 40.54 -6.77
CA ILE A 633 1.83 39.70 -7.70
C ILE A 633 0.33 39.78 -7.42
N THR A 634 -0.07 39.68 -6.15
CA THR A 634 -1.48 39.71 -5.73
C THR A 634 -2.10 41.09 -5.96
N GLU A 635 -1.37 42.17 -5.65
CA GLU A 635 -1.81 43.56 -5.86
C GLU A 635 -1.98 43.90 -7.34
N ALA A 636 -1.18 43.30 -8.22
CA ALA A 636 -1.31 43.42 -9.67
C ALA A 636 -2.45 42.56 -10.27
N GLY A 637 -3.21 41.83 -9.45
CA GLY A 637 -4.32 40.99 -9.88
C GLY A 637 -3.93 39.60 -10.42
N PHE A 638 -2.69 39.16 -10.19
CA PHE A 638 -2.21 37.83 -10.57
C PHE A 638 -2.29 36.85 -9.40
N THR A 639 -2.37 35.57 -9.71
CA THR A 639 -2.35 34.50 -8.69
C THR A 639 -0.91 34.03 -8.49
N PRO A 640 -0.30 34.23 -7.31
CA PRO A 640 1.06 33.75 -7.03
C PRO A 640 1.05 32.23 -6.83
N ALA A 641 1.67 31.50 -7.75
CA ALA A 641 1.89 30.06 -7.65
C ALA A 641 3.32 29.76 -7.17
N PRO A 642 3.51 28.99 -6.08
CA PRO A 642 4.83 28.62 -5.62
C PRO A 642 5.50 27.63 -6.60
N ALA A 643 6.78 27.88 -6.86
CA ALA A 643 7.68 26.99 -7.60
C ALA A 643 8.99 26.80 -6.81
N HIS A 644 9.88 25.91 -7.24
CA HIS A 644 11.10 25.60 -6.49
C HIS A 644 12.03 26.83 -6.37
N CYS A 645 12.02 27.49 -5.21
CA CYS A 645 12.70 28.76 -4.97
C CYS A 645 12.32 29.86 -5.99
N ALA A 646 11.06 29.84 -6.43
CA ALA A 646 10.50 30.82 -7.35
C ALA A 646 9.00 31.04 -7.08
N LEU A 647 8.45 32.15 -7.58
CA LEU A 647 7.02 32.48 -7.57
C LEU A 647 6.57 32.83 -8.99
N GLU A 648 5.60 32.09 -9.51
CA GLU A 648 4.97 32.39 -10.80
C GLU A 648 3.76 33.30 -10.60
N ALA A 649 3.75 34.43 -11.31
CA ALA A 649 2.61 35.33 -11.43
C ALA A 649 1.68 34.83 -12.52
N ARG A 650 0.70 33.99 -12.15
CA ARG A 650 -0.23 33.40 -13.12
C ARG A 650 -1.42 34.33 -13.37
N PRO A 651 -1.83 34.53 -14.63
CA PRO A 651 -3.04 35.30 -14.92
C PRO A 651 -4.26 34.59 -14.30
N PRO A 652 -5.25 35.33 -13.76
CA PRO A 652 -6.45 34.76 -13.15
C PRO A 652 -7.46 34.31 -14.22
N VAL A 653 -7.00 33.51 -15.19
CA VAL A 653 -7.84 32.92 -16.23
C VAL A 653 -8.11 31.47 -15.90
N GLU A 654 -9.30 30.99 -16.24
CA GLU A 654 -9.60 29.57 -16.15
C GLU A 654 -8.97 28.82 -17.34
N TRP A 655 -7.64 28.68 -17.33
CA TRP A 655 -6.92 27.92 -18.34
C TRP A 655 -5.74 27.16 -17.72
N ASP A 656 -5.62 25.89 -18.05
CA ASP A 656 -4.64 24.95 -17.52
C ASP A 656 -4.22 23.93 -18.61
N LYS A 657 -3.25 23.06 -18.29
CA LYS A 657 -2.79 22.01 -19.21
C LYS A 657 -3.93 21.07 -19.63
N GLY A 658 -4.96 20.88 -18.81
CA GLY A 658 -6.13 20.06 -19.14
C GLY A 658 -7.04 20.70 -20.17
N ARG A 659 -7.40 21.97 -20.00
CA ARG A 659 -8.15 22.73 -21.03
C ARG A 659 -7.34 22.84 -22.32
N ALA A 660 -6.03 23.05 -22.23
CA ALA A 660 -5.14 23.03 -23.39
C ALA A 660 -5.14 21.67 -24.10
N SER A 661 -5.07 20.57 -23.36
CA SER A 661 -5.13 19.20 -23.90
C SER A 661 -6.43 18.96 -24.68
N ILE A 662 -7.58 19.33 -24.09
CA ILE A 662 -8.89 19.21 -24.74
C ILE A 662 -8.98 20.11 -25.98
N TYR A 663 -8.45 21.33 -25.92
CA TYR A 663 -8.40 22.24 -27.07
C TYR A 663 -7.60 21.64 -28.22
N ILE A 664 -6.37 21.15 -27.95
CA ILE A 664 -5.49 20.52 -28.95
C ILE A 664 -6.21 19.35 -29.63
N LEU A 665 -6.84 18.47 -28.85
CA LEU A 665 -7.56 17.32 -29.37
C LEU A 665 -8.78 17.72 -30.22
N ARG A 666 -9.54 18.72 -29.80
CA ARG A 666 -10.68 19.26 -30.57
C ARG A 666 -10.25 19.87 -31.89
N THR A 667 -9.19 20.67 -31.88
CA THR A 667 -8.68 21.33 -33.10
C THR A 667 -8.10 20.31 -34.07
N ALA A 668 -7.38 19.31 -33.57
CA ALA A 668 -6.74 18.29 -34.41
C ALA A 668 -7.72 17.27 -35.00
N PHE A 669 -8.79 16.91 -34.28
CA PHE A 669 -9.64 15.76 -34.63
C PHE A 669 -11.15 16.08 -34.73
N GLY A 670 -11.57 17.32 -34.47
CA GLY A 670 -12.98 17.72 -34.43
C GLY A 670 -13.68 17.30 -33.13
N LEU A 671 -14.97 17.64 -32.98
CA LEU A 671 -15.71 17.48 -31.72
C LEU A 671 -15.83 16.01 -31.25
N ASP A 672 -15.96 15.06 -32.17
CA ASP A 672 -16.14 13.62 -31.88
C ASP A 672 -14.80 12.87 -31.81
N TRP A 673 -13.77 13.48 -31.22
CA TRP A 673 -12.43 12.90 -31.18
C TRP A 673 -12.36 11.66 -30.26
N SER A 674 -13.07 11.68 -29.12
CA SER A 674 -12.95 10.68 -28.04
C SER A 674 -13.28 9.24 -28.47
N GLU A 675 -14.10 9.05 -29.51
CA GLU A 675 -14.45 7.72 -30.03
C GLU A 675 -13.46 7.20 -31.09
N ARG A 676 -12.66 8.09 -31.68
CA ARG A 676 -11.85 7.80 -32.89
C ARG A 676 -10.36 7.69 -32.61
N ILE A 677 -9.89 8.32 -31.54
CA ILE A 677 -8.48 8.34 -31.17
C ILE A 677 -8.28 7.74 -29.78
N ARG A 678 -7.11 7.14 -29.59
CA ARG A 678 -6.59 6.76 -28.29
C ARG A 678 -5.59 7.82 -27.86
N ILE A 679 -5.49 8.05 -26.56
CA ILE A 679 -4.73 9.17 -26.01
C ILE A 679 -3.78 8.62 -24.97
N ILE A 680 -2.52 9.03 -25.07
CA ILE A 680 -1.56 8.88 -23.98
C ILE A 680 -1.18 10.28 -23.52
N TYR A 681 -1.31 10.52 -22.22
CA TYR A 681 -0.76 11.70 -21.56
C TYR A 681 0.37 11.27 -20.62
N ALA A 682 1.50 11.97 -20.65
CA ALA A 682 2.59 11.76 -19.70
C ALA A 682 3.10 13.10 -19.17
N GLY A 683 3.23 13.23 -17.85
CA GLY A 683 3.68 14.46 -17.18
C GLY A 683 4.23 14.18 -15.78
N ASP A 684 5.01 15.10 -15.22
CA ASP A 684 5.79 14.91 -13.99
C ASP A 684 5.43 15.87 -12.85
N ASP A 685 4.69 16.96 -13.13
CA ASP A 685 4.52 18.09 -12.20
C ASP A 685 3.06 18.34 -11.78
N VAL A 686 2.85 19.24 -10.82
CA VAL A 686 1.49 19.53 -10.30
C VAL A 686 0.57 20.07 -11.39
N THR A 687 1.08 20.77 -12.40
CA THR A 687 0.25 21.31 -13.50
C THR A 687 -0.19 20.23 -14.48
N ASP A 688 0.53 19.12 -14.56
CA ASP A 688 0.12 17.95 -15.33
C ASP A 688 -1.08 17.22 -14.73
N GLU A 689 -1.33 17.39 -13.43
CA GLU A 689 -2.51 16.81 -12.76
C GLU A 689 -3.81 17.37 -13.34
N ASP A 690 -3.82 18.64 -13.74
CA ASP A 690 -4.98 19.26 -14.41
C ASP A 690 -5.31 18.52 -15.71
N ALA A 691 -4.28 18.13 -16.47
CA ALA A 691 -4.45 17.37 -17.70
C ALA A 691 -4.86 15.91 -17.46
N MET A 692 -4.24 15.25 -16.48
CA MET A 692 -4.60 13.88 -16.10
C MET A 692 -6.04 13.80 -15.61
N LEU A 693 -6.49 14.80 -14.84
CA LEU A 693 -7.86 14.91 -14.37
C LEU A 693 -8.84 15.17 -15.51
N ALA A 694 -8.55 16.13 -16.40
CA ALA A 694 -9.39 16.46 -17.54
C ALA A 694 -9.53 15.28 -18.54
N LEU A 695 -8.49 14.46 -18.67
CA LEU A 695 -8.45 13.31 -19.58
C LEU A 695 -8.85 11.98 -18.92
N LYS A 696 -9.23 11.99 -17.64
CA LYS A 696 -9.54 10.79 -16.86
C LYS A 696 -10.65 9.97 -17.51
N GLY A 697 -10.41 8.67 -17.68
CA GLY A 697 -11.33 7.73 -18.35
C GLY A 697 -11.36 7.82 -19.89
N MET A 698 -10.62 8.77 -20.49
CA MET A 698 -10.49 8.91 -21.94
C MET A 698 -9.06 8.59 -22.42
N ALA A 699 -8.05 8.90 -21.61
CA ALA A 699 -6.63 8.69 -21.92
C ALA A 699 -5.97 7.67 -20.99
N ALA A 700 -4.97 6.97 -21.51
CA ALA A 700 -3.97 6.31 -20.69
C ALA A 700 -3.01 7.38 -20.14
N THR A 701 -3.06 7.64 -18.84
CA THR A 701 -2.32 8.73 -18.19
C THR A 701 -1.18 8.19 -17.32
N PHE A 702 0.00 8.81 -17.44
CA PHE A 702 1.21 8.41 -16.74
C PHE A 702 1.80 9.58 -15.95
N ARG A 703 1.92 9.41 -14.64
CA ARG A 703 2.67 10.32 -13.76
C ARG A 703 4.12 9.88 -13.69
N ILE A 704 5.03 10.74 -14.12
CA ILE A 704 6.45 10.56 -13.88
C ILE A 704 6.72 11.10 -12.48
N ALA A 705 7.12 10.23 -11.57
CA ALA A 705 7.42 10.62 -10.21
C ALA A 705 8.56 9.77 -9.65
N SER A 706 9.47 10.44 -8.97
CA SER A 706 10.45 9.79 -8.09
C SER A 706 9.79 9.41 -6.75
N SER A 707 10.60 8.96 -5.78
CA SER A 707 10.22 8.25 -4.56
C SER A 707 9.40 9.01 -3.51
N HIS A 708 8.76 10.14 -3.83
CA HIS A 708 7.98 10.94 -2.87
C HIS A 708 6.49 10.60 -2.91
N ILE A 709 5.79 10.71 -1.76
CA ILE A 709 4.32 10.64 -1.71
C ILE A 709 3.76 11.71 -2.66
N THR A 710 3.20 11.25 -3.76
CA THR A 710 2.63 12.09 -4.81
C THR A 710 1.22 11.62 -5.06
N LYS A 711 0.26 12.47 -4.70
CA LYS A 711 -1.12 12.29 -5.10
C LYS A 711 -1.23 12.61 -6.58
N THR A 712 -1.86 11.71 -7.33
CA THR A 712 -2.01 11.86 -8.78
C THR A 712 -3.37 11.34 -9.25
N SER A 713 -3.89 11.99 -10.28
CA SER A 713 -5.04 11.57 -11.08
C SER A 713 -4.64 10.63 -12.22
N ALA A 714 -3.34 10.39 -12.42
CA ALA A 714 -2.84 9.43 -13.40
C ALA A 714 -3.28 7.99 -13.08
N GLU A 715 -3.51 7.20 -14.12
CA GLU A 715 -3.79 5.77 -13.98
C GLU A 715 -2.55 4.97 -13.58
N ARG A 716 -1.36 5.43 -13.98
CA ARG A 716 -0.10 4.71 -13.78
C ARG A 716 1.05 5.66 -13.43
N ARG A 717 2.09 5.10 -12.84
CA ARG A 717 3.33 5.80 -12.51
C ARG A 717 4.50 5.24 -13.33
N LEU A 718 5.38 6.13 -13.79
CA LEU A 718 6.68 5.79 -14.38
C LEU A 718 7.78 6.38 -13.51
N SER A 719 8.88 5.66 -13.36
CA SER A 719 9.95 6.01 -12.43
C SER A 719 10.95 7.02 -12.97
N SER A 720 11.04 7.19 -14.29
CA SER A 720 12.04 8.04 -14.92
C SER A 720 11.69 8.44 -16.34
N THR A 721 12.43 9.41 -16.88
CA THR A 721 12.42 9.77 -18.30
C THR A 721 12.83 8.59 -19.21
N ASP A 722 13.69 7.68 -18.74
CA ASP A 722 14.05 6.48 -19.48
C ASP A 722 12.87 5.51 -19.61
N SER A 723 12.01 5.44 -18.59
CA SER A 723 10.77 4.67 -18.66
C SER A 723 9.79 5.26 -19.68
N VAL A 724 9.76 6.59 -19.83
CA VAL A 724 9.02 7.27 -20.90
C VAL A 724 9.61 6.91 -22.27
N LEU A 725 10.93 6.87 -22.42
CA LEU A 725 11.58 6.41 -23.65
C LEU A 725 11.21 4.96 -24.00
N ALA A 726 11.20 4.06 -23.02
CA ALA A 726 10.76 2.68 -23.21
C ALA A 726 9.31 2.61 -23.71
N MET A 727 8.41 3.42 -23.15
CA MET A 727 7.03 3.56 -23.62
C MET A 727 6.97 4.06 -25.06
N LEU A 728 7.73 5.10 -25.42
CA LEU A 728 7.75 5.66 -26.77
C LEU A 728 8.29 4.64 -27.80
N LYS A 729 9.34 3.90 -27.45
CA LYS A 729 9.86 2.80 -28.27
C LYS A 729 8.84 1.68 -28.44
N TRP A 730 8.07 1.38 -27.39
CA TRP A 730 6.96 0.43 -27.49
C TRP A 730 5.88 0.91 -28.46
N VAL A 731 5.48 2.18 -28.39
CA VAL A 731 4.52 2.78 -29.33
C VAL A 731 5.05 2.70 -30.76
N GLU A 732 6.32 3.04 -30.97
CA GLU A 732 6.96 2.94 -32.29
C GLU A 732 6.90 1.50 -32.84
N ARG A 733 7.25 0.52 -32.00
CA ARG A 733 7.19 -0.92 -32.34
C ARG A 733 5.77 -1.35 -32.69
N HIS A 734 4.78 -0.90 -31.93
CA HIS A 734 3.36 -1.25 -32.13
C HIS A 734 2.83 -0.75 -33.46
N PHE A 735 3.10 0.51 -33.81
CA PHE A 735 2.63 1.09 -35.07
C PHE A 735 3.44 0.62 -36.28
N SER A 736 4.74 0.37 -36.13
CA SER A 736 5.57 -0.20 -37.22
C SER A 736 5.13 -1.60 -37.64
N ARG A 737 4.53 -2.38 -36.74
CA ARG A 737 4.00 -3.73 -37.01
C ARG A 737 2.65 -3.71 -37.73
N ARG A 738 1.95 -2.57 -37.81
CA ARG A 738 0.67 -2.47 -38.52
C ARG A 738 0.91 -2.55 -40.02
N LYS A 739 0.25 -3.50 -40.71
CA LYS A 739 0.26 -3.51 -42.17
C LYS A 739 -0.33 -2.17 -42.69
N PRO A 740 0.25 -1.56 -43.73
CA PRO A 740 -0.29 -0.33 -44.28
C PRO A 740 -1.76 -0.51 -44.63
N ARG A 741 -2.62 0.41 -44.18
CA ARG A 741 -4.00 0.49 -44.67
C ARG A 741 -3.90 0.64 -46.19
N ALA A 742 -4.38 -0.37 -46.93
CA ALA A 742 -4.55 -0.22 -48.36
C ALA A 742 -5.46 0.99 -48.59
N ASN A 743 -4.92 2.06 -49.18
CA ASN A 743 -5.70 3.23 -49.57
C ASN A 743 -6.91 2.75 -50.38
N SER A 744 -8.11 2.90 -49.82
CA SER A 744 -9.38 2.47 -50.45
C SER A 744 -9.77 3.29 -51.69
N LEU A 745 -8.86 4.14 -52.17
CA LEU A 745 -9.03 5.01 -53.34
C LEU A 745 -8.30 4.52 -54.60
N THR A 746 -7.39 3.55 -54.52
CA THR A 746 -6.69 3.02 -55.71
C THR A 746 -7.29 1.74 -56.30
N TYR A 747 -8.17 1.03 -55.57
CA TYR A 747 -8.82 -0.20 -56.08
C TYR A 747 -10.11 0.02 -56.89
N LYS A 748 -10.74 1.21 -56.81
CA LYS A 748 -11.95 1.51 -57.60
C LYS A 748 -11.66 1.95 -59.05
N ASN A 749 -10.46 2.45 -59.35
CA ASN A 749 -10.11 2.90 -60.71
C ASN A 749 -9.45 1.84 -61.59
N ALA A 750 -8.82 0.81 -61.00
CA ALA A 750 -8.24 -0.30 -61.77
C ALA A 750 -9.30 -1.28 -62.33
N ARG A 751 -10.51 -1.33 -61.74
CA ARG A 751 -11.59 -2.21 -62.20
C ARG A 751 -12.46 -1.57 -63.30
N LYS A 752 -12.43 -0.24 -63.46
CA LYS A 752 -13.18 0.48 -64.49
C LYS A 752 -12.44 0.65 -65.82
N ALA A 753 -11.13 0.39 -65.85
CA ALA A 753 -10.29 0.51 -67.05
C ALA A 753 -10.11 -0.81 -67.82
N ARG A 754 -10.60 -1.95 -67.30
CA ARG A 754 -10.51 -3.26 -67.96
C ARG A 754 -11.75 -3.65 -68.79
N ASP A 755 -12.86 -2.94 -68.66
CA ASP A 755 -14.14 -3.32 -69.28
C ASP A 755 -14.48 -2.54 -70.57
N THR A 756 -13.54 -1.81 -71.18
CA THR A 756 -13.86 -0.86 -72.26
C THR A 756 -13.04 -0.99 -73.56
N ILE A 757 -12.62 -2.20 -73.95
CA ILE A 757 -12.11 -2.46 -75.31
C ILE A 757 -12.72 -3.77 -75.87
N GLN A 758 -13.75 -3.59 -76.72
CA GLN A 758 -14.14 -4.29 -77.97
C GLN A 758 -13.96 -5.83 -78.13
N MET A 759 -14.74 -6.60 -78.91
CA MET A 759 -16.07 -6.55 -79.54
C MET A 759 -16.26 -7.94 -80.23
N HIS A 760 -17.49 -8.46 -80.25
CA HIS A 760 -18.10 -9.52 -81.10
C HIS A 760 -17.27 -10.52 -81.94
N MET A 761 -17.56 -11.82 -81.78
CA MET A 761 -18.16 -12.66 -82.85
C MET A 761 -18.88 -13.92 -82.30
N SER A 762 -19.94 -14.31 -83.02
CA SER A 762 -21.03 -15.26 -82.77
C SER A 762 -20.72 -16.76 -82.88
N TYR A 763 -21.43 -17.66 -82.17
CA TYR A 763 -22.42 -18.61 -82.73
C TYR A 763 -23.15 -19.48 -81.69
N GLN A 764 -24.23 -20.13 -82.14
CA GLN A 764 -25.46 -20.62 -81.51
C GLN A 764 -25.44 -21.73 -80.41
N MET A 765 -26.50 -21.64 -79.59
CA MET A 765 -27.17 -22.60 -78.67
C MET A 765 -27.80 -23.82 -79.40
N PRO A 766 -28.13 -24.96 -78.73
CA PRO A 766 -29.37 -25.06 -77.92
C PRO A 766 -29.32 -25.89 -76.61
N ALA A 767 -30.00 -25.33 -75.58
CA ALA A 767 -31.13 -25.85 -74.77
C ALA A 767 -31.26 -27.39 -74.55
N LYS A 768 -31.76 -27.93 -73.44
CA LYS A 768 -32.46 -27.47 -72.22
C LYS A 768 -32.63 -28.74 -71.35
N THR A 769 -32.73 -28.57 -70.03
CA THR A 769 -33.83 -29.03 -69.13
C THR A 769 -33.32 -29.35 -67.72
N SER A 770 -33.75 -28.51 -66.78
CA SER A 770 -33.94 -28.78 -65.34
C SER A 770 -35.04 -29.88 -65.16
N PRO A 771 -35.38 -30.41 -63.95
CA PRO A 771 -35.23 -29.74 -62.65
C PRO A 771 -35.03 -30.61 -61.36
N ARG A 772 -34.62 -29.89 -60.31
CA ARG A 772 -35.12 -29.86 -58.90
C ARG A 772 -35.14 -31.12 -57.98
N HIS A 773 -34.48 -30.90 -56.84
CA HIS A 773 -34.96 -30.96 -55.44
C HIS A 773 -35.07 -32.30 -54.65
N THR A 774 -34.32 -32.27 -53.53
CA THR A 774 -34.69 -32.55 -52.11
C THR A 774 -34.47 -33.95 -51.47
N PRO A 775 -34.20 -33.97 -50.13
CA PRO A 775 -33.51 -35.00 -49.32
C PRO A 775 -34.56 -35.76 -48.46
N PRO A 776 -34.38 -36.15 -47.16
CA PRO A 776 -33.24 -36.45 -46.27
C PRO A 776 -33.40 -37.83 -45.56
N LEU A 777 -32.59 -38.17 -44.54
CA LEU A 777 -33.03 -38.80 -43.25
C LEU A 777 -31.84 -39.30 -42.39
N THR A 778 -31.79 -38.85 -41.14
CA THR A 778 -31.22 -39.52 -39.95
C THR A 778 -32.38 -40.26 -39.22
N PRO A 779 -32.25 -41.02 -38.09
CA PRO A 779 -31.14 -41.17 -37.15
C PRO A 779 -30.89 -42.60 -36.57
N ASP A 780 -29.88 -42.73 -35.68
CA ASP A 780 -29.99 -43.19 -34.27
C ASP A 780 -28.89 -44.17 -33.77
N LYS A 781 -28.35 -43.83 -32.58
CA LYS A 781 -27.71 -44.59 -31.47
C LYS A 781 -26.98 -45.93 -31.69
N THR A 782 -25.83 -46.10 -31.02
CA THR A 782 -25.71 -46.86 -29.74
C THR A 782 -24.25 -46.94 -29.23
N SER A 783 -24.12 -46.94 -27.90
CA SER A 783 -22.92 -47.13 -27.08
C SER A 783 -22.58 -48.60 -26.85
N SER A 784 -21.30 -48.94 -26.69
CA SER A 784 -20.77 -49.80 -25.61
C SER A 784 -19.26 -50.02 -25.78
N GLY A 785 -18.53 -49.93 -24.67
CA GLY A 785 -17.09 -50.14 -24.59
C GLY A 785 -16.70 -51.57 -24.24
N SER A 786 -15.40 -51.79 -24.15
CA SER A 786 -14.69 -52.89 -23.44
C SER A 786 -13.19 -52.68 -23.70
N GLU A 787 -12.24 -53.08 -22.87
CA GLU A 787 -12.08 -53.31 -21.43
C GLU A 787 -10.63 -53.77 -21.25
N SER A 788 -10.06 -53.51 -20.07
CA SER A 788 -8.89 -54.21 -19.46
C SER A 788 -7.51 -54.06 -20.13
N SER A 789 -6.41 -53.80 -19.43
CA SER A 789 -6.06 -54.06 -18.01
C SER A 789 -5.17 -52.97 -17.45
#